data_AF-A0AAJ5ZIF4-F1
#
_entry.id   AF-A0AAJ5ZIF4-F1
#
_cell.length_a   1.000
_cell.length_b   1.000
_cell.length_c   1.000
_cell.angle_alpha   90.00
_cell.angle_beta   90.00
_cell.angle_gamma   90.00
#
_symmetry.space_group_name_H-M   'P 1'
#
loop_
_entity.id
_entity.type
_entity.pdbx_description
1 polymer ?
#
loop_
_entity_poly.entity_id
_entity_poly.type
_entity_poly.pdbx_seq_one_letter_code
_entity_poly.pdbx_strand_id
1 'polypeptide(L)'
;MRKTLAVILAGLFLILFFLATTVNQIVDTASDPGVITGMLDDADAYDYMYDNIVGNLVHDIVAKGIEVDSGLDDTAAPTVLTFDDPDEAALAITGLFETLVPREYVKEKLEASLNGVVPYAQGETDEFTIDLEVQERVRQVPTAIRSVVSDLNLAERIIEDLLVPQLDQFSEQVSTQALGIELTDAEIEAAGREIFEPNWLEGQLFAAVDEITPFFAGDADSFEVVLQFDDRAVVIGRILKDKLVREDTLYNLVFNQVVDPLIEQTVAQSTSVGFGISLTEDEVVDTFEVIAPRDWVQDQGEGVIDALIDYLVGKSDVLEFTVDLTERKVTATEELQELAITKLGTTLEAIPACTSPADALGASQDIASQQLPRCVAGGQATIDLALNSFSSLMSAQVANFVDQQVPSEVSYSQSDLDAQLGGQLDSIDDLRERIIEGVSFTDQDLIDAMSDGSAQSRADAEEALTILADGVMFTEANIIENIDPAALQQYNDARGYAGTALSLKWILWVLVIVPLLVIALIASSNWSGRLRWAGGVAAVCGLIVYGGIAVAWSFNDLAQDYVPDYGTSVSPEFRADYPRLSAELESDELNNRFQRAVDSWQQSWRNQTVPWIIAGAVAFAAGTAMSIMGGSKGTPIGGGTTYKGSAPSADASAVRSVPKEWGDDPDDDAAEEAATDEKPETPNDSKEPDSEAKT
;
A
#
# COMPACT_ATOMS: atom_id res chain seq x y z
N MET A 1 -17.87 32.00 -70.37
CA MET A 1 -16.39 32.17 -70.35
C MET A 1 -15.90 32.74 -69.01
N ARG A 2 -15.70 34.06 -68.79
CA ARG A 2 -15.05 34.53 -67.53
C ARG A 2 -15.74 34.04 -66.24
N LYS A 3 -17.05 34.24 -66.09
CA LYS A 3 -17.80 33.73 -64.92
C LYS A 3 -17.82 32.20 -64.82
N THR A 4 -17.94 31.48 -65.94
CA THR A 4 -17.96 30.00 -65.93
C THR A 4 -16.59 29.42 -65.58
N LEU A 5 -15.49 30.09 -65.97
CA LEU A 5 -14.13 29.71 -65.60
C LEU A 5 -13.83 30.01 -64.13
N ALA A 6 -14.37 31.12 -63.59
CA ALA A 6 -14.31 31.40 -62.15
C ALA A 6 -15.04 30.34 -61.30
N VAL A 7 -16.16 29.78 -61.78
CA VAL A 7 -16.87 28.67 -61.10
C VAL A 7 -16.08 27.36 -61.15
N ILE A 8 -15.42 27.04 -62.27
CA ILE A 8 -14.53 25.86 -62.37
C ILE A 8 -13.34 26.01 -61.40
N LEU A 9 -12.75 27.20 -61.32
CA LEU A 9 -11.69 27.49 -60.35
C LEU A 9 -12.19 27.46 -58.89
N ALA A 10 -13.45 27.81 -58.62
CA ALA A 10 -14.03 27.67 -57.28
C ALA A 10 -14.18 26.19 -56.87
N GLY A 11 -14.49 25.29 -57.82
CA GLY A 11 -14.46 23.84 -57.58
C GLY A 11 -13.06 23.31 -57.30
N LEU A 12 -12.04 23.79 -58.03
CA LEU A 12 -10.63 23.49 -57.75
C LEU A 12 -10.22 24.03 -56.35
N PHE A 13 -10.60 25.26 -56.01
CA PHE A 13 -10.35 25.85 -54.70
C PHE A 13 -10.99 25.02 -53.57
N LEU A 14 -12.23 24.54 -53.74
CA LEU A 14 -12.90 23.70 -52.74
C LEU A 14 -12.10 22.41 -52.45
N ILE A 15 -11.63 21.72 -53.50
CA ILE A 15 -10.83 20.49 -53.34
C ILE A 15 -9.49 20.80 -52.66
N LEU A 16 -8.80 21.86 -53.08
CA LEU A 16 -7.52 22.26 -52.49
C LEU A 16 -7.66 22.76 -51.04
N PHE A 17 -8.77 23.43 -50.71
CA PHE A 17 -9.07 23.91 -49.36
C PHE A 17 -9.41 22.75 -48.42
N PHE A 18 -10.20 21.78 -48.87
CA PHE A 18 -10.46 20.54 -48.11
C PHE A 18 -9.15 19.76 -47.85
N LEU A 19 -8.35 19.51 -48.89
CA LEU A 19 -7.06 18.83 -48.73
C LEU A 19 -6.12 19.59 -47.81
N ALA A 20 -6.10 20.93 -47.86
CA ALA A 20 -5.29 21.75 -46.97
C ALA A 20 -5.75 21.68 -45.52
N THR A 21 -7.05 21.74 -45.20
CA THR A 21 -7.51 21.60 -43.80
C THR A 21 -7.32 20.19 -43.27
N THR A 22 -7.51 19.14 -44.09
CA THR A 22 -7.21 17.75 -43.66
C THR A 22 -5.73 17.55 -43.38
N VAL A 23 -4.84 17.98 -44.30
CA VAL A 23 -3.39 17.85 -44.09
C VAL A 23 -2.92 18.74 -42.94
N ASN A 24 -3.48 19.94 -42.79
CA ASN A 24 -3.16 20.82 -41.67
C ASN A 24 -3.58 20.18 -40.33
N GLN A 25 -4.80 19.65 -40.18
CA GLN A 25 -5.22 18.93 -38.97
C GLN A 25 -4.33 17.72 -38.65
N ILE A 26 -4.05 16.85 -39.64
CA ILE A 26 -3.20 15.66 -39.42
C ILE A 26 -1.80 16.06 -38.97
N VAL A 27 -1.27 17.15 -39.54
CA VAL A 27 -0.02 17.75 -39.09
C VAL A 27 -0.15 18.32 -37.68
N ASP A 28 -1.17 19.12 -37.39
CA ASP A 28 -1.39 19.74 -36.07
C ASP A 28 -1.44 18.67 -34.97
N THR A 29 -2.19 17.59 -35.15
CA THR A 29 -2.25 16.46 -34.20
C THR A 29 -0.92 15.74 -33.98
N ALA A 30 0.00 15.81 -34.95
CA ALA A 30 1.34 15.22 -34.85
C ALA A 30 2.44 16.24 -34.48
N SER A 31 2.11 17.53 -34.30
CA SER A 31 3.09 18.60 -34.05
C SER A 31 2.73 19.57 -32.92
N ASP A 32 1.50 19.57 -32.44
CA ASP A 32 0.99 20.42 -31.35
C ASP A 32 0.54 19.54 -30.16
N PRO A 33 1.33 19.48 -29.06
CA PRO A 33 0.97 18.78 -27.84
C PRO A 33 -0.43 19.10 -27.31
N GLY A 34 -0.88 20.36 -27.44
CA GLY A 34 -2.19 20.81 -26.96
C GLY A 34 -3.38 20.17 -27.69
N VAL A 35 -3.15 19.63 -28.88
CA VAL A 35 -4.17 18.87 -29.63
C VAL A 35 -4.33 17.45 -29.08
N ILE A 36 -3.27 16.87 -28.49
CA ILE A 36 -3.33 15.54 -27.84
C ILE A 36 -3.89 15.68 -26.43
N THR A 37 -3.41 16.64 -25.64
CA THR A 37 -3.85 16.80 -24.24
C THR A 37 -5.29 17.27 -24.16
N GLY A 38 -5.71 18.17 -25.06
CA GLY A 38 -7.12 18.56 -25.21
C GLY A 38 -8.05 17.41 -25.62
N MET A 39 -7.57 16.41 -26.36
CA MET A 39 -8.35 15.20 -26.66
C MET A 39 -8.54 14.28 -25.45
N LEU A 40 -7.54 14.21 -24.56
CA LEU A 40 -7.61 13.45 -23.32
C LEU A 40 -8.50 14.15 -22.29
N ASP A 41 -8.45 15.48 -22.23
CA ASP A 41 -9.34 16.33 -21.43
C ASP A 41 -10.81 16.22 -21.87
N ASP A 42 -11.12 16.41 -23.16
CA ASP A 42 -12.50 16.36 -23.68
C ASP A 42 -13.14 14.94 -23.60
N ALA A 43 -12.33 13.92 -23.30
CA ALA A 43 -12.77 12.55 -23.02
C ALA A 43 -12.87 12.24 -21.51
N ASP A 44 -12.50 13.17 -20.63
CA ASP A 44 -12.21 12.94 -19.20
C ASP A 44 -11.39 11.64 -19.00
N ALA A 45 -10.32 11.48 -19.78
CA ALA A 45 -9.53 10.25 -19.85
C ALA A 45 -8.73 9.98 -18.57
N TYR A 46 -8.25 11.04 -17.89
CA TYR A 46 -7.58 10.93 -16.59
C TYR A 46 -8.57 10.46 -15.52
N ASP A 47 -9.76 11.07 -15.44
CA ASP A 47 -10.78 10.67 -14.46
C ASP A 47 -11.24 9.23 -14.70
N TYR A 48 -11.47 8.85 -15.96
CA TYR A 48 -11.78 7.47 -16.32
C TYR A 48 -10.71 6.48 -15.84
N MET A 49 -9.42 6.81 -16.06
CA MET A 49 -8.29 5.98 -15.61
C MET A 49 -8.30 5.77 -14.09
N TYR A 50 -8.49 6.82 -13.30
CA TYR A 50 -8.44 6.69 -11.84
C TYR A 50 -9.70 6.04 -11.28
N ASP A 51 -10.89 6.56 -11.63
CA ASP A 51 -12.15 6.10 -11.06
C ASP A 51 -12.53 4.67 -11.50
N ASN A 52 -12.19 4.28 -12.74
CA ASN A 52 -12.74 3.07 -13.37
C ASN A 52 -11.66 2.02 -13.73
N ILE A 53 -10.40 2.41 -13.93
CA ILE A 53 -9.30 1.46 -14.16
C ILE A 53 -8.53 1.18 -12.87
N VAL A 54 -7.99 2.20 -12.20
CA VAL A 54 -7.29 2.05 -10.91
C VAL A 54 -8.25 1.61 -9.81
N GLY A 55 -9.40 2.27 -9.66
CA GLY A 55 -10.40 1.93 -8.62
C GLY A 55 -10.89 0.48 -8.71
N ASN A 56 -11.21 -0.02 -9.92
CA ASN A 56 -11.61 -1.42 -10.11
C ASN A 56 -10.43 -2.41 -9.96
N LEU A 57 -9.21 -2.05 -10.40
CA LEU A 57 -8.01 -2.87 -10.20
C LEU A 57 -7.72 -3.06 -8.71
N VAL A 58 -7.69 -1.96 -7.95
CA VAL A 58 -7.50 -1.97 -6.50
C VAL A 58 -8.60 -2.78 -5.83
N HIS A 59 -9.87 -2.59 -6.24
CA HIS A 59 -10.96 -3.36 -5.67
C HIS A 59 -10.82 -4.87 -5.93
N ASP A 60 -10.51 -5.30 -7.14
CA ASP A 60 -10.35 -6.73 -7.44
C ASP A 60 -9.19 -7.37 -6.62
N ILE A 61 -8.09 -6.64 -6.41
CA ILE A 61 -6.98 -7.06 -5.54
C ILE A 61 -7.45 -7.18 -4.08
N VAL A 62 -8.08 -6.13 -3.54
CA VAL A 62 -8.56 -6.08 -2.15
C VAL A 62 -9.62 -7.16 -1.87
N ALA A 63 -10.50 -7.43 -2.84
CA ALA A 63 -11.53 -8.47 -2.74
C ALA A 63 -11.00 -9.91 -2.89
N LYS A 64 -9.83 -10.10 -3.52
CA LYS A 64 -9.11 -11.38 -3.54
C LYS A 64 -8.33 -11.61 -2.24
N GLY A 65 -7.91 -10.53 -1.57
CA GLY A 65 -6.97 -10.57 -0.45
C GLY A 65 -5.52 -10.60 -0.93
N ILE A 66 -4.58 -10.28 -0.05
CA ILE A 66 -3.15 -10.27 -0.35
C ILE A 66 -2.55 -11.57 0.18
N GLU A 67 -2.12 -12.44 -0.74
CA GLU A 67 -1.35 -13.65 -0.41
C GLU A 67 0.04 -13.25 0.09
N VAL A 68 0.36 -13.57 1.35
CA VAL A 68 1.64 -13.33 2.01
C VAL A 68 2.29 -14.68 2.30
N ASP A 69 3.50 -14.89 1.78
CA ASP A 69 4.37 -15.98 2.21
C ASP A 69 5.05 -15.58 3.53
N SER A 70 5.01 -16.45 4.54
CA SER A 70 5.65 -16.19 5.84
C SER A 70 7.13 -16.51 5.85
N GLY A 71 7.64 -17.29 4.88
CA GLY A 71 9.03 -17.74 4.83
C GLY A 71 9.48 -18.67 5.97
N LEU A 72 8.57 -19.07 6.87
CA LEU A 72 8.86 -19.95 8.01
C LEU A 72 8.90 -21.44 7.62
N ASP A 73 8.22 -21.83 6.55
CA ASP A 73 8.18 -23.19 6.01
C ASP A 73 7.80 -23.16 4.52
N ASP A 74 8.71 -23.56 3.63
CA ASP A 74 8.50 -23.71 2.16
C ASP A 74 7.27 -24.58 1.78
N THR A 75 6.68 -25.30 2.76
CA THR A 75 5.54 -26.20 2.59
C THR A 75 4.25 -25.74 3.30
N ALA A 76 4.29 -24.60 4.00
CA ALA A 76 3.08 -23.94 4.50
C ALA A 76 2.22 -23.40 3.34
N ALA A 77 0.95 -23.15 3.61
CA ALA A 77 0.10 -22.41 2.68
C ALA A 77 0.33 -20.90 2.86
N PRO A 78 0.40 -20.10 1.78
CA PRO A 78 0.49 -18.65 1.91
C PRO A 78 -0.72 -18.14 2.69
N THR A 79 -0.46 -17.23 3.63
CA THR A 79 -1.49 -16.68 4.51
C THR A 79 -2.12 -15.47 3.82
N VAL A 80 -3.44 -15.38 3.79
CA VAL A 80 -4.13 -14.33 3.04
C VAL A 80 -4.54 -13.22 3.99
N LEU A 81 -3.91 -12.05 3.86
CA LEU A 81 -4.39 -10.83 4.50
C LEU A 81 -5.70 -10.39 3.82
N THR A 82 -6.77 -10.30 4.60
CA THR A 82 -8.12 -9.95 4.18
C THR A 82 -8.57 -8.63 4.81
N PHE A 83 -9.62 -8.02 4.26
CA PHE A 83 -10.17 -6.75 4.72
C PHE A 83 -11.65 -6.92 5.08
N ASP A 84 -12.08 -6.38 6.23
CA ASP A 84 -13.45 -6.56 6.74
C ASP A 84 -14.52 -5.88 5.87
N ASP A 85 -14.19 -4.73 5.28
CA ASP A 85 -14.96 -4.10 4.20
C ASP A 85 -14.06 -3.85 2.98
N PRO A 86 -14.15 -4.70 1.94
CA PRO A 86 -13.36 -4.55 0.71
C PRO A 86 -13.67 -3.30 -0.12
N ASP A 87 -14.89 -2.74 -0.03
CA ASP A 87 -15.22 -1.50 -0.75
C ASP A 87 -14.58 -0.28 -0.02
N GLU A 88 -14.56 -0.26 1.33
CA GLU A 88 -13.83 0.77 2.12
C GLU A 88 -12.30 0.65 1.98
N ALA A 89 -11.76 -0.57 2.05
CA ALA A 89 -10.33 -0.82 1.83
C ALA A 89 -9.85 -0.44 0.42
N ALA A 90 -10.67 -0.68 -0.61
CA ALA A 90 -10.37 -0.23 -1.96
C ALA A 90 -10.36 1.31 -2.09
N LEU A 91 -11.24 2.01 -1.36
CA LEU A 91 -11.29 3.47 -1.36
C LEU A 91 -10.05 4.09 -0.68
N ALA A 92 -9.63 3.57 0.48
CA ALA A 92 -8.44 4.08 1.17
C ALA A 92 -7.15 3.85 0.35
N ILE A 93 -6.99 2.67 -0.25
CA ILE A 93 -5.84 2.35 -1.10
C ILE A 93 -5.87 3.17 -2.41
N THR A 94 -7.06 3.45 -2.97
CA THR A 94 -7.17 4.39 -4.10
C THR A 94 -6.77 5.81 -3.68
N GLY A 95 -7.16 6.26 -2.48
CA GLY A 95 -6.75 7.55 -1.90
C GLY A 95 -5.23 7.67 -1.67
N LEU A 96 -4.54 6.57 -1.35
CA LEU A 96 -3.08 6.51 -1.33
C LEU A 96 -2.47 6.75 -2.72
N PHE A 97 -2.99 6.07 -3.75
CA PHE A 97 -2.55 6.32 -5.12
C PHE A 97 -2.82 7.76 -5.58
N GLU A 98 -3.97 8.35 -5.26
CA GLU A 98 -4.27 9.75 -5.58
C GLU A 98 -3.39 10.76 -4.81
N THR A 99 -3.02 10.44 -3.57
CA THR A 99 -2.12 11.29 -2.77
C THR A 99 -0.70 11.27 -3.33
N LEU A 100 -0.17 10.08 -3.63
CA LEU A 100 1.20 9.92 -4.14
C LEU A 100 1.35 10.29 -5.62
N VAL A 101 0.32 10.04 -6.42
CA VAL A 101 0.29 10.28 -7.86
C VAL A 101 -1.03 10.98 -8.23
N PRO A 102 -1.17 12.31 -7.98
CA PRO A 102 -2.39 13.04 -8.31
C PRO A 102 -2.71 13.05 -9.81
N ARG A 103 -4.01 13.15 -10.14
CA ARG A 103 -4.52 13.24 -11.53
C ARG A 103 -3.87 14.42 -12.27
N GLU A 104 -3.76 15.57 -11.58
CA GLU A 104 -3.11 16.79 -12.06
C GLU A 104 -1.62 16.59 -12.33
N TYR A 105 -0.91 15.81 -11.49
CA TYR A 105 0.51 15.52 -11.68
C TYR A 105 0.73 14.63 -12.90
N VAL A 106 -0.09 13.59 -13.12
CA VAL A 106 0.02 12.76 -14.34
C VAL A 106 -0.26 13.58 -15.59
N LYS A 107 -1.25 14.47 -15.54
CA LYS A 107 -1.54 15.42 -16.61
C LYS A 107 -0.37 16.37 -16.88
N GLU A 108 0.17 17.01 -15.85
CA GLU A 108 1.30 17.94 -15.96
C GLU A 108 2.54 17.26 -16.52
N LYS A 109 2.86 16.04 -16.06
CA LYS A 109 4.01 15.27 -16.57
C LYS A 109 3.77 14.75 -17.99
N LEU A 110 2.54 14.43 -18.40
CA LEU A 110 2.23 14.11 -19.79
C LEU A 110 2.33 15.35 -20.70
N GLU A 111 1.84 16.50 -20.25
CA GLU A 111 1.99 17.79 -20.95
C GLU A 111 3.46 18.17 -21.10
N ALA A 112 4.27 18.07 -20.02
CA ALA A 112 5.71 18.31 -20.07
C ALA A 112 6.43 17.32 -21.01
N SER A 113 6.09 16.03 -20.94
CA SER A 113 6.62 14.97 -21.80
C SER A 113 6.36 15.24 -23.28
N LEU A 114 5.11 15.54 -23.65
CA LEU A 114 4.76 15.88 -25.03
C LEU A 114 5.44 17.20 -25.47
N ASN A 115 5.50 18.21 -24.61
CA ASN A 115 6.20 19.47 -24.92
C ASN A 115 7.73 19.32 -25.10
N GLY A 116 8.36 18.28 -24.53
CA GLY A 116 9.76 17.94 -24.80
C GLY A 116 9.95 17.05 -26.04
N VAL A 117 9.22 15.93 -26.10
CA VAL A 117 9.41 14.89 -27.13
C VAL A 117 8.90 15.34 -28.50
N VAL A 118 7.82 16.12 -28.58
CA VAL A 118 7.21 16.49 -29.88
C VAL A 118 8.08 17.49 -30.66
N PRO A 119 8.67 18.55 -30.07
CA PRO A 119 9.67 19.39 -30.77
C PRO A 119 10.96 18.63 -31.13
N TYR A 120 11.41 17.72 -30.27
CA TYR A 120 12.58 16.87 -30.55
C TYR A 120 12.32 15.97 -31.77
N ALA A 121 11.21 15.22 -31.78
CA ALA A 121 10.84 14.33 -32.89
C ALA A 121 10.59 15.06 -34.22
N GLN A 122 10.24 16.35 -34.19
CA GLN A 122 10.15 17.23 -35.35
C GLN A 122 11.52 17.74 -35.84
N GLY A 123 12.56 17.70 -35.01
CA GLY A 123 13.86 18.31 -35.31
C GLY A 123 13.90 19.82 -35.07
N GLU A 124 13.06 20.34 -34.18
CA GLU A 124 13.12 21.74 -33.72
C GLU A 124 14.07 21.94 -32.54
N THR A 125 14.18 20.94 -31.66
CA THR A 125 15.23 20.83 -30.62
C THR A 125 16.12 19.62 -30.90
N ASP A 126 17.40 19.69 -30.51
CA ASP A 126 18.39 18.60 -30.65
C ASP A 126 18.53 17.71 -29.41
N GLU A 127 18.02 18.18 -28.27
CA GLU A 127 18.00 17.52 -26.97
C GLU A 127 16.61 17.71 -26.32
N PHE A 128 16.24 16.86 -25.38
CA PHE A 128 15.10 17.08 -24.48
C PHE A 128 15.34 16.47 -23.09
N THR A 129 14.61 16.96 -22.08
CA THR A 129 14.68 16.41 -20.72
C THR A 129 13.30 16.54 -20.08
N ILE A 130 12.83 15.45 -19.46
CA ILE A 130 11.58 15.39 -18.72
C ILE A 130 11.94 15.00 -17.29
N ASP A 131 11.67 15.91 -16.35
CA ASP A 131 11.79 15.66 -14.92
C ASP A 131 10.44 15.17 -14.38
N LEU A 132 10.40 13.92 -13.91
CA LEU A 132 9.20 13.37 -13.25
C LEU A 132 9.06 13.85 -11.80
N GLU A 133 10.08 14.43 -11.15
CA GLU A 133 10.04 14.90 -9.76
C GLU A 133 9.58 13.80 -8.76
N VAL A 134 9.93 12.53 -9.04
CA VAL A 134 9.50 11.35 -8.26
C VAL A 134 9.89 11.48 -6.78
N GLN A 135 11.06 12.05 -6.48
CA GLN A 135 11.51 12.37 -5.12
C GLN A 135 10.44 13.12 -4.31
N GLU A 136 9.74 14.08 -4.93
CA GLU A 136 8.73 14.89 -4.25
C GLU A 136 7.42 14.11 -4.01
N ARG A 137 7.19 13.02 -4.76
CA ARG A 137 6.16 12.03 -4.45
C ARG A 137 6.59 11.10 -3.32
N VAL A 138 7.86 10.66 -3.34
CA VAL A 138 8.47 9.83 -2.27
C VAL A 138 8.38 10.55 -0.92
N ARG A 139 8.71 11.84 -0.84
CA ARG A 139 8.57 12.66 0.39
C ARG A 139 7.14 12.72 0.98
N GLN A 140 6.11 12.31 0.24
CA GLN A 140 4.73 12.24 0.72
C GLN A 140 4.32 10.83 1.23
N VAL A 141 5.10 9.78 0.91
CA VAL A 141 4.89 8.40 1.35
C VAL A 141 4.68 8.27 2.87
N PRO A 142 5.49 8.91 3.74
CA PRO A 142 5.29 8.81 5.19
C PRO A 142 3.97 9.37 5.70
N THR A 143 3.34 10.30 4.98
CA THR A 143 2.03 10.86 5.35
C THR A 143 0.90 10.01 4.79
N ALA A 144 1.04 9.54 3.55
CA ALA A 144 0.00 8.77 2.87
C ALA A 144 -0.14 7.35 3.45
N ILE A 145 0.97 6.67 3.79
CA ILE A 145 0.94 5.38 4.49
C ILE A 145 0.29 5.51 5.87
N ARG A 146 0.60 6.59 6.62
CA ARG A 146 -0.01 6.85 7.94
C ARG A 146 -1.53 6.99 7.88
N SER A 147 -2.09 7.56 6.79
CA SER A 147 -3.54 7.57 6.59
C SER A 147 -4.04 6.14 6.43
N VAL A 148 -3.60 5.40 5.40
CA VAL A 148 -4.15 4.07 5.09
C VAL A 148 -3.96 3.04 6.21
N VAL A 149 -2.85 3.07 6.94
CA VAL A 149 -2.65 2.18 8.11
C VAL A 149 -3.70 2.47 9.19
N SER A 150 -3.98 3.74 9.49
CA SER A 150 -4.99 4.15 10.47
C SER A 150 -6.42 4.01 9.96
N ASP A 151 -6.67 4.25 8.66
CA ASP A 151 -7.99 4.18 8.04
C ASP A 151 -8.46 2.73 7.90
N LEU A 152 -7.52 1.77 7.73
CA LEU A 152 -7.80 0.33 7.58
C LEU A 152 -7.48 -0.50 8.82
N ASN A 153 -7.07 0.11 9.93
CA ASN A 153 -6.62 -0.56 11.15
C ASN A 153 -5.59 -1.68 10.87
N LEU A 154 -4.67 -1.41 9.94
CA LEU A 154 -3.88 -2.45 9.26
C LEU A 154 -2.96 -3.21 10.22
N ALA A 155 -2.51 -2.59 11.31
CA ALA A 155 -1.70 -3.24 12.33
C ALA A 155 -2.49 -4.35 13.06
N GLU A 156 -3.73 -4.08 13.49
CA GLU A 156 -4.57 -5.13 14.08
C GLU A 156 -4.79 -6.27 13.09
N ARG A 157 -4.99 -5.96 11.79
CA ARG A 157 -5.21 -7.02 10.80
C ARG A 157 -3.97 -7.84 10.44
N ILE A 158 -2.79 -7.24 10.47
CA ILE A 158 -1.52 -7.99 10.40
C ILE A 158 -1.37 -8.90 11.64
N ILE A 159 -1.80 -8.45 12.83
CA ILE A 159 -1.76 -9.27 14.04
C ILE A 159 -2.74 -10.45 13.92
N GLU A 160 -3.99 -10.21 13.53
CA GLU A 160 -5.04 -11.22 13.39
C GLU A 160 -4.77 -12.23 12.26
N ASP A 161 -4.56 -11.75 11.03
CA ASP A 161 -4.46 -12.63 9.85
C ASP A 161 -3.07 -13.25 9.69
N LEU A 162 -1.98 -12.62 10.18
CA LEU A 162 -0.60 -13.06 9.91
C LEU A 162 0.17 -13.48 11.17
N LEU A 163 0.24 -12.66 12.21
CA LEU A 163 1.15 -12.90 13.36
C LEU A 163 0.60 -13.91 14.37
N VAL A 164 -0.72 -13.93 14.63
CA VAL A 164 -1.35 -14.92 15.51
C VAL A 164 -1.22 -16.35 14.95
N PRO A 165 -1.49 -16.62 13.65
CA PRO A 165 -1.26 -17.96 13.07
C PRO A 165 0.23 -18.40 13.10
N GLN A 166 1.18 -17.48 12.94
CA GLN A 166 2.60 -17.80 13.08
C GLN A 166 2.99 -18.09 14.54
N LEU A 167 2.42 -17.35 15.50
CA LEU A 167 2.61 -17.59 16.93
C LEU A 167 2.02 -18.95 17.36
N ASP A 168 0.92 -19.39 16.76
CA ASP A 168 0.33 -20.72 16.97
C ASP A 168 1.28 -21.84 16.52
N GLN A 169 1.76 -21.77 15.27
CA GLN A 169 2.74 -22.72 14.72
C GLN A 169 4.06 -22.74 15.53
N PHE A 170 4.50 -21.61 16.07
CA PHE A 170 5.67 -21.52 16.95
C PHE A 170 5.40 -22.09 18.35
N SER A 171 4.22 -21.83 18.90
CA SER A 171 3.74 -22.33 20.20
C SER A 171 3.65 -23.87 20.22
N GLU A 172 3.08 -24.49 19.18
CA GLU A 172 3.05 -25.95 19.05
C GLU A 172 4.45 -26.57 19.09
N GLN A 173 5.46 -25.90 18.55
CA GLN A 173 6.84 -26.40 18.50
C GLN A 173 7.57 -26.16 19.83
N VAL A 174 7.67 -24.92 20.29
CA VAL A 174 8.49 -24.57 21.46
C VAL A 174 7.74 -24.82 22.77
N SER A 175 6.51 -24.30 22.90
CA SER A 175 5.75 -24.39 24.14
C SER A 175 5.30 -25.84 24.39
N THR A 176 4.61 -26.45 23.42
CA THR A 176 4.02 -27.78 23.60
C THR A 176 5.04 -28.92 23.50
N GLN A 177 5.91 -28.96 22.46
CA GLN A 177 6.81 -30.11 22.25
C GLN A 177 8.11 -30.06 23.08
N ALA A 178 8.74 -28.88 23.24
CA ALA A 178 9.99 -28.77 23.99
C ALA A 178 9.77 -28.50 25.49
N LEU A 179 8.85 -27.59 25.84
CA LEU A 179 8.61 -27.19 27.25
C LEU A 179 7.45 -27.94 27.92
N GLY A 180 6.58 -28.62 27.17
CA GLY A 180 5.40 -29.33 27.72
C GLY A 180 4.28 -28.42 28.22
N ILE A 181 4.29 -27.14 27.81
CA ILE A 181 3.30 -26.13 28.21
C ILE A 181 2.26 -25.99 27.08
N GLU A 182 1.11 -26.63 27.25
CA GLU A 182 -0.02 -26.49 26.33
C GLU A 182 -0.71 -25.12 26.50
N LEU A 183 -0.74 -24.33 25.43
CA LEU A 183 -1.55 -23.11 25.30
C LEU A 183 -2.78 -23.41 24.45
N THR A 184 -3.90 -22.77 24.76
CA THR A 184 -5.13 -22.87 23.96
C THR A 184 -5.22 -21.78 22.89
N ASP A 185 -5.96 -22.02 21.82
CA ASP A 185 -6.13 -21.10 20.66
C ASP A 185 -6.44 -19.66 21.12
N ALA A 186 -7.33 -19.51 22.11
CA ALA A 186 -7.76 -18.22 22.66
C ALA A 186 -6.72 -17.58 23.61
N GLU A 187 -5.80 -18.36 24.19
CA GLU A 187 -4.64 -17.82 24.92
C GLU A 187 -3.53 -17.40 23.95
N ILE A 188 -3.38 -18.09 22.81
CA ILE A 188 -2.44 -17.74 21.74
C ILE A 188 -2.89 -16.46 21.04
N GLU A 189 -4.18 -16.31 20.73
CA GLU A 189 -4.75 -15.06 20.21
C GLU A 189 -4.53 -13.89 21.19
N ALA A 190 -4.85 -14.09 22.48
CA ALA A 190 -4.66 -13.08 23.51
C ALA A 190 -3.17 -12.71 23.70
N ALA A 191 -2.27 -13.70 23.68
CA ALA A 191 -0.84 -13.48 23.74
C ALA A 191 -0.34 -12.71 22.51
N GLY A 192 -0.77 -13.07 21.30
CA GLY A 192 -0.39 -12.39 20.07
C GLY A 192 -0.78 -10.91 20.06
N ARG A 193 -2.02 -10.58 20.43
CA ARG A 193 -2.49 -9.19 20.55
C ARG A 193 -1.73 -8.39 21.62
N GLU A 194 -1.25 -9.04 22.69
CA GLU A 194 -0.51 -8.38 23.77
C GLU A 194 0.99 -8.21 23.44
N ILE A 195 1.60 -9.21 22.80
CA ILE A 195 3.00 -9.17 22.33
C ILE A 195 3.13 -8.15 21.20
N PHE A 196 2.32 -8.27 20.15
CA PHE A 196 2.45 -7.47 18.93
C PHE A 196 1.62 -6.18 18.94
N GLU A 197 1.12 -5.74 20.11
CA GLU A 197 0.25 -4.58 20.36
C GLU A 197 0.18 -3.56 19.19
N PRO A 198 -1.00 -3.26 18.61
CA PRO A 198 -1.11 -2.46 17.38
C PRO A 198 -0.29 -1.16 17.39
N ASN A 199 -0.27 -0.41 18.50
CA ASN A 199 0.51 0.83 18.64
C ASN A 199 2.03 0.61 18.50
N TRP A 200 2.55 -0.53 18.95
CA TRP A 200 3.96 -0.91 18.77
C TRP A 200 4.23 -1.25 17.31
N LEU A 201 3.39 -2.08 16.68
CA LEU A 201 3.57 -2.49 15.29
C LEU A 201 3.47 -1.31 14.30
N GLU A 202 2.50 -0.41 14.50
CA GLU A 202 2.43 0.88 13.79
C GLU A 202 3.68 1.72 14.01
N GLY A 203 4.19 1.79 15.25
CA GLY A 203 5.40 2.52 15.59
C GLY A 203 6.63 2.02 14.82
N GLN A 204 6.81 0.69 14.71
CA GLN A 204 7.89 0.09 13.93
C GLN A 204 7.73 0.37 12.42
N LEU A 205 6.51 0.19 11.88
CA LEU A 205 6.21 0.45 10.46
C LEU A 205 6.45 1.92 10.08
N PHE A 206 6.00 2.86 10.91
CA PHE A 206 6.19 4.29 10.64
C PHE A 206 7.65 4.74 10.83
N ALA A 207 8.39 4.15 11.77
CA ALA A 207 9.83 4.37 11.90
C ALA A 207 10.59 3.87 10.67
N ALA A 208 10.27 2.65 10.18
CA ALA A 208 10.85 2.10 8.97
C ALA A 208 10.59 2.97 7.74
N VAL A 209 9.35 3.45 7.57
CA VAL A 209 8.98 4.35 6.45
C VAL A 209 9.65 5.72 6.55
N ASP A 210 9.77 6.29 7.75
CA ASP A 210 10.47 7.58 7.97
C ASP A 210 11.98 7.49 7.69
N GLU A 211 12.61 6.33 7.96
CA GLU A 211 14.04 6.06 7.74
C GLU A 211 14.35 5.72 6.27
N ILE A 212 13.48 4.93 5.62
CA ILE A 212 13.61 4.54 4.20
C ILE A 212 13.33 5.72 3.24
N THR A 213 12.42 6.63 3.60
CA THR A 213 11.97 7.70 2.68
C THR A 213 13.10 8.67 2.25
N PRO A 214 13.96 9.18 3.15
CA PRO A 214 15.09 10.03 2.77
C PRO A 214 16.03 9.41 1.73
N PHE A 215 16.30 8.09 1.82
CA PHE A 215 17.14 7.37 0.87
C PHE A 215 16.53 7.39 -0.54
N PHE A 216 15.27 6.96 -0.69
CA PHE A 216 14.57 7.00 -1.99
C PHE A 216 14.27 8.43 -2.50
N ALA A 217 14.35 9.45 -1.64
CA ALA A 217 14.19 10.85 -2.03
C ALA A 217 15.51 11.53 -2.46
N GLY A 218 16.66 10.84 -2.35
CA GLY A 218 17.99 11.41 -2.58
C GLY A 218 18.47 12.34 -1.45
N ASP A 219 17.81 12.31 -0.30
CA ASP A 219 18.13 13.12 0.89
C ASP A 219 19.10 12.41 1.86
N ALA A 220 19.39 11.12 1.65
CA ALA A 220 20.35 10.30 2.42
C ALA A 220 21.07 9.25 1.55
N ASP A 221 22.34 8.95 1.87
CA ASP A 221 23.19 8.00 1.11
C ASP A 221 22.93 6.50 1.42
N SER A 222 22.26 6.20 2.54
CA SER A 222 22.00 4.85 3.09
C SER A 222 20.84 4.89 4.10
N PHE A 223 20.30 3.74 4.50
CA PHE A 223 19.30 3.64 5.58
C PHE A 223 19.55 2.43 6.49
N GLU A 224 19.11 2.49 7.75
CA GLU A 224 19.21 1.37 8.70
C GLU A 224 17.92 1.24 9.52
N VAL A 225 16.98 0.40 9.07
CA VAL A 225 15.75 0.10 9.82
C VAL A 225 16.05 -0.96 10.87
N VAL A 226 15.79 -0.69 12.14
CA VAL A 226 16.04 -1.66 13.24
C VAL A 226 14.76 -1.95 14.02
N LEU A 227 14.26 -3.17 13.90
CA LEU A 227 13.08 -3.67 14.58
C LEU A 227 13.43 -4.17 16.00
N GLN A 228 12.89 -3.50 17.03
CA GLN A 228 13.28 -3.71 18.44
C GLN A 228 12.33 -4.63 19.21
N PHE A 229 12.90 -5.61 19.93
CA PHE A 229 12.17 -6.70 20.61
C PHE A 229 12.40 -6.78 22.14
N ASP A 230 13.21 -5.90 22.72
CA ASP A 230 13.55 -5.89 24.16
C ASP A 230 12.31 -5.83 25.08
N ASP A 231 11.43 -4.86 24.86
CA ASP A 231 10.14 -4.75 25.58
C ASP A 231 9.24 -5.97 25.32
N ARG A 232 9.32 -6.57 24.13
CA ARG A 232 8.47 -7.70 23.73
C ARG A 232 8.85 -8.98 24.47
N ALA A 233 10.15 -9.21 24.72
CA ALA A 233 10.62 -10.30 25.56
C ALA A 233 10.07 -10.20 27.00
N VAL A 234 10.00 -8.98 27.56
CA VAL A 234 9.41 -8.75 28.90
C VAL A 234 7.90 -9.06 28.92
N VAL A 235 7.17 -8.76 27.84
CA VAL A 235 5.76 -9.12 27.69
C VAL A 235 5.58 -10.64 27.63
N ILE A 236 6.37 -11.35 26.80
CA ILE A 236 6.35 -12.82 26.69
C ILE A 236 6.61 -13.47 28.04
N GLY A 237 7.62 -13.01 28.79
CA GLY A 237 7.93 -13.53 30.12
C GLY A 237 6.77 -13.40 31.10
N ARG A 238 6.05 -12.26 31.09
CA ARG A 238 4.86 -12.09 31.93
C ARG A 238 3.73 -13.04 31.52
N ILE A 239 3.43 -13.18 30.22
CA ILE A 239 2.40 -14.11 29.71
C ILE A 239 2.70 -15.55 30.15
N LEU A 240 3.96 -15.98 30.07
CA LEU A 240 4.39 -17.31 30.54
C LEU A 240 4.19 -17.49 32.05
N LYS A 241 4.55 -16.50 32.88
CA LYS A 241 4.29 -16.55 34.33
C LYS A 241 2.78 -16.59 34.63
N ASP A 242 1.99 -15.75 33.97
CA ASP A 242 0.53 -15.74 34.09
C ASP A 242 -0.11 -17.07 33.64
N LYS A 243 0.47 -17.82 32.68
CA LYS A 243 0.03 -19.19 32.36
C LYS A 243 0.43 -20.20 33.44
N LEU A 244 1.70 -20.21 33.85
CA LEU A 244 2.23 -21.19 34.81
C LEU A 244 1.55 -21.13 36.19
N VAL A 245 1.14 -19.93 36.64
CA VAL A 245 0.52 -19.70 37.96
C VAL A 245 -0.99 -19.98 37.95
N ARG A 246 -1.74 -19.59 36.91
CA ARG A 246 -3.22 -19.65 36.91
C ARG A 246 -3.81 -21.06 36.98
N GLU A 247 -3.11 -22.06 36.47
CA GLU A 247 -3.66 -23.40 36.19
C GLU A 247 -2.91 -24.54 36.89
N ASP A 248 -2.05 -24.21 37.86
CA ASP A 248 -1.06 -25.13 38.46
C ASP A 248 -0.13 -25.81 37.42
N THR A 249 -0.05 -25.28 36.19
CA THR A 249 0.66 -25.91 35.05
C THR A 249 2.10 -26.22 35.40
N LEU A 250 2.84 -25.31 36.04
CA LEU A 250 4.22 -25.57 36.48
C LEU A 250 4.28 -26.71 37.50
N TYR A 251 3.37 -26.74 38.47
CA TYR A 251 3.36 -27.78 39.50
C TYR A 251 3.07 -29.14 38.87
N ASN A 252 2.06 -29.21 37.99
CA ASN A 252 1.72 -30.42 37.23
C ASN A 252 2.86 -30.85 36.29
N LEU A 253 3.56 -29.91 35.64
CA LEU A 253 4.70 -30.18 34.77
C LEU A 253 5.88 -30.79 35.54
N VAL A 254 6.30 -30.16 36.62
CA VAL A 254 7.36 -30.65 37.52
C VAL A 254 6.97 -32.02 38.09
N PHE A 255 5.72 -32.20 38.50
CA PHE A 255 5.25 -33.47 39.04
C PHE A 255 5.30 -34.59 37.98
N ASN A 256 4.60 -34.42 36.85
CA ASN A 256 4.46 -35.44 35.82
C ASN A 256 5.77 -35.76 35.07
N GLN A 257 6.67 -34.77 34.90
CA GLN A 257 7.92 -34.94 34.13
C GLN A 257 9.15 -35.24 34.98
N VAL A 258 9.19 -34.79 36.24
CA VAL A 258 10.36 -34.96 37.12
C VAL A 258 10.06 -35.89 38.28
N VAL A 259 8.96 -35.66 39.01
CA VAL A 259 8.64 -36.43 40.22
C VAL A 259 8.19 -37.85 39.89
N ASP A 260 7.18 -38.02 39.03
CA ASP A 260 6.63 -39.34 38.70
C ASP A 260 7.66 -40.31 38.08
N PRO A 261 8.51 -39.91 37.11
CA PRO A 261 9.54 -40.80 36.58
C PRO A 261 10.62 -41.17 37.62
N LEU A 262 10.90 -40.29 38.59
CA LEU A 262 11.78 -40.60 39.72
C LEU A 262 11.12 -41.54 40.72
N ILE A 263 9.81 -41.40 40.98
CA ILE A 263 9.02 -42.34 41.80
C ILE A 263 9.00 -43.71 41.12
N GLU A 264 8.57 -43.82 39.86
CA GLU A 264 8.56 -45.08 39.12
C GLU A 264 9.93 -45.77 39.14
N GLN A 265 10.99 -45.01 38.83
CA GLN A 265 12.34 -45.55 38.77
C GLN A 265 12.86 -46.00 40.14
N THR A 266 12.56 -45.25 41.21
CA THR A 266 13.00 -45.58 42.58
C THR A 266 12.21 -46.76 43.14
N VAL A 267 10.88 -46.79 42.94
CA VAL A 267 10.01 -47.90 43.36
C VAL A 267 10.36 -49.18 42.59
N ALA A 268 10.66 -49.10 41.29
CA ALA A 268 11.11 -50.24 40.50
C ALA A 268 12.49 -50.79 40.92
N GLN A 269 13.36 -49.96 41.50
CA GLN A 269 14.71 -50.37 41.91
C GLN A 269 14.84 -50.76 43.40
N SER A 270 14.03 -50.21 44.32
CA SER A 270 14.15 -50.47 45.76
C SER A 270 12.85 -50.31 46.57
N THR A 271 12.01 -51.35 46.60
CA THR A 271 10.81 -51.46 47.46
C THR A 271 11.10 -51.72 48.96
N SER A 272 12.20 -51.19 49.51
CA SER A 272 12.58 -51.39 50.92
C SER A 272 13.35 -50.19 51.48
N VAL A 273 12.65 -49.27 52.15
CA VAL A 273 13.20 -48.14 52.93
C VAL A 273 13.76 -48.64 54.28
N GLY A 274 14.73 -49.56 54.19
CA GLY A 274 15.10 -50.44 55.29
C GLY A 274 13.99 -51.43 55.67
N PHE A 275 14.35 -52.43 56.47
CA PHE A 275 13.43 -53.34 57.19
C PHE A 275 12.30 -54.03 56.39
N GLY A 276 12.29 -53.99 55.05
CA GLY A 276 11.21 -54.52 54.22
C GLY A 276 9.98 -53.62 54.11
N ILE A 277 10.11 -52.31 54.37
CA ILE A 277 9.02 -51.33 54.28
C ILE A 277 8.99 -50.71 52.89
N SER A 278 7.90 -50.90 52.15
CA SER A 278 7.65 -50.29 50.84
C SER A 278 6.66 -49.13 50.96
N LEU A 279 7.05 -47.92 50.54
CA LEU A 279 6.11 -46.79 50.40
C LEU A 279 5.08 -47.08 49.29
N THR A 280 3.90 -46.47 49.36
CA THR A 280 2.94 -46.42 48.26
C THR A 280 3.01 -45.07 47.53
N GLU A 281 2.54 -45.04 46.29
CA GLU A 281 2.46 -43.85 45.43
C GLU A 281 1.85 -42.65 46.18
N ASP A 282 0.61 -42.81 46.66
CA ASP A 282 -0.13 -41.83 47.47
C ASP A 282 0.68 -41.25 48.65
N GLU A 283 1.44 -42.08 49.37
CA GLU A 283 2.24 -41.64 50.54
C GLU A 283 3.43 -40.76 50.13
N VAL A 284 3.99 -41.01 48.95
CA VAL A 284 5.09 -40.19 48.40
C VAL A 284 4.54 -38.88 47.85
N VAL A 285 3.35 -38.89 47.23
CA VAL A 285 2.66 -37.66 46.77
C VAL A 285 2.31 -36.75 47.95
N ASP A 286 1.62 -37.28 48.98
CA ASP A 286 1.26 -36.54 50.20
C ASP A 286 2.49 -35.92 50.88
N THR A 287 3.62 -36.65 50.88
CA THR A 287 4.88 -36.15 51.44
C THR A 287 5.53 -35.08 50.57
N PHE A 288 5.43 -35.19 49.24
CA PHE A 288 6.03 -34.23 48.31
C PHE A 288 5.35 -32.86 48.36
N GLU A 289 4.01 -32.79 48.50
CA GLU A 289 3.29 -31.51 48.66
C GLU A 289 3.75 -30.72 49.90
N VAL A 290 4.22 -31.39 50.96
CA VAL A 290 4.77 -30.72 52.16
C VAL A 290 6.21 -30.26 51.95
N ILE A 291 7.01 -31.03 51.20
CA ILE A 291 8.41 -30.71 50.89
C ILE A 291 8.49 -29.51 49.93
N ALA A 292 7.73 -29.55 48.84
CA ALA A 292 7.70 -28.53 47.81
C ALA A 292 6.27 -28.01 47.60
N PRO A 293 5.76 -27.12 48.49
CA PRO A 293 4.43 -26.54 48.36
C PRO A 293 4.25 -25.79 47.04
N ARG A 294 3.02 -25.79 46.51
CA ARG A 294 2.66 -25.18 45.21
C ARG A 294 3.17 -23.75 45.07
N ASP A 295 2.88 -22.90 46.05
CA ASP A 295 3.32 -21.50 46.15
C ASP A 295 4.86 -21.37 45.99
N TRP A 296 5.63 -22.25 46.64
CA TRP A 296 7.10 -22.23 46.57
C TRP A 296 7.63 -22.70 45.22
N VAL A 297 6.98 -23.70 44.60
CA VAL A 297 7.33 -24.15 43.24
C VAL A 297 7.03 -23.03 42.22
N GLN A 298 5.92 -22.33 42.38
CA GLN A 298 5.57 -21.15 41.59
C GLN A 298 6.62 -20.03 41.74
N ASP A 299 6.99 -19.66 42.98
CA ASP A 299 8.07 -18.69 43.26
C ASP A 299 9.39 -19.07 42.53
N GLN A 300 9.75 -20.36 42.47
CA GLN A 300 10.99 -20.79 41.78
C GLN A 300 10.87 -20.70 40.26
N GLY A 301 9.72 -21.08 39.68
CA GLY A 301 9.50 -21.00 38.24
C GLY A 301 9.38 -19.57 37.72
N GLU A 302 8.75 -18.68 38.49
CA GLU A 302 8.79 -17.24 38.23
C GLU A 302 10.24 -16.72 38.21
N GLY A 303 11.06 -17.14 39.18
CA GLY A 303 12.47 -16.77 39.26
C GLY A 303 13.33 -17.27 38.08
N VAL A 304 13.05 -18.48 37.55
CA VAL A 304 13.69 -18.99 36.32
C VAL A 304 13.32 -18.13 35.11
N ILE A 305 12.04 -17.76 34.96
CA ILE A 305 11.60 -16.89 33.86
C ILE A 305 12.19 -15.49 34.00
N ASP A 306 12.18 -14.88 35.19
CA ASP A 306 12.76 -13.55 35.38
C ASP A 306 14.28 -13.54 35.13
N ALA A 307 15.01 -14.61 35.50
CA ALA A 307 16.43 -14.77 35.15
C ALA A 307 16.65 -14.95 33.63
N LEU A 308 15.76 -15.67 32.94
CA LEU A 308 15.80 -15.81 31.48
C LEU A 308 15.50 -14.49 30.77
N ILE A 309 14.49 -13.74 31.19
CA ILE A 309 14.19 -12.42 30.62
C ILE A 309 15.33 -11.45 30.89
N ASP A 310 15.87 -11.40 32.11
CA ASP A 310 17.00 -10.52 32.42
C ASP A 310 18.29 -10.90 31.66
N TYR A 311 18.46 -12.17 31.27
CA TYR A 311 19.48 -12.60 30.31
C TYR A 311 19.19 -12.08 28.91
N LEU A 312 18.01 -12.40 28.35
CA LEU A 312 17.63 -12.09 26.97
C LEU A 312 17.60 -10.58 26.69
N VAL A 313 17.21 -9.73 27.64
CA VAL A 313 17.24 -8.26 27.48
C VAL A 313 18.52 -7.60 27.99
N GLY A 314 19.59 -8.38 28.19
CA GLY A 314 20.94 -7.85 28.44
C GLY A 314 21.21 -7.24 29.82
N LYS A 315 20.33 -7.44 30.81
CA LYS A 315 20.57 -7.01 32.21
C LYS A 315 21.54 -7.93 32.94
N SER A 316 21.56 -9.21 32.58
CA SER A 316 22.55 -10.21 33.01
C SER A 316 23.39 -10.67 31.84
N ASP A 317 24.70 -10.82 32.06
CA ASP A 317 25.65 -11.37 31.08
C ASP A 317 25.60 -12.91 30.99
N VAL A 318 24.96 -13.58 31.96
CA VAL A 318 24.91 -15.04 32.10
C VAL A 318 23.53 -15.48 32.57
N LEU A 319 22.99 -16.55 31.96
CA LEU A 319 21.80 -17.24 32.46
C LEU A 319 22.21 -18.28 33.53
N GLU A 320 22.05 -17.89 34.80
CA GLU A 320 22.25 -18.74 35.97
C GLU A 320 21.19 -18.39 37.04
N PHE A 321 20.33 -19.35 37.39
CA PHE A 321 19.36 -19.24 38.49
C PHE A 321 19.58 -20.38 39.48
N THR A 322 19.64 -20.10 40.77
CA THR A 322 19.94 -21.13 41.79
C THR A 322 18.83 -21.20 42.85
N VAL A 323 18.22 -22.38 42.96
CA VAL A 323 17.23 -22.74 43.97
C VAL A 323 17.94 -23.28 45.22
N ASP A 324 17.78 -22.62 46.37
CA ASP A 324 18.22 -23.13 47.67
C ASP A 324 17.22 -24.19 48.18
N LEU A 325 17.68 -25.44 48.28
CA LEU A 325 16.92 -26.56 48.82
C LEU A 325 17.23 -26.82 50.29
N THR A 326 18.05 -26.02 50.97
CA THR A 326 18.51 -26.29 52.35
C THR A 326 17.35 -26.42 53.33
N GLU A 327 16.34 -25.54 53.28
CA GLU A 327 15.12 -25.70 54.07
C GLU A 327 14.30 -26.92 53.62
N ARG A 328 14.07 -27.06 52.31
CA ARG A 328 13.28 -28.13 51.71
C ARG A 328 13.83 -29.52 52.08
N LYS A 329 15.16 -29.64 52.16
CA LYS A 329 15.93 -30.82 52.55
C LYS A 329 15.81 -31.12 54.05
N VAL A 330 15.64 -30.12 54.90
CA VAL A 330 15.29 -30.32 56.33
C VAL A 330 13.85 -30.82 56.44
N THR A 331 12.88 -30.17 55.80
CA THR A 331 11.47 -30.62 55.77
C THR A 331 11.36 -32.05 55.25
N ALA A 332 12.00 -32.38 54.13
CA ALA A 332 12.06 -33.73 53.59
C ALA A 332 12.66 -34.75 54.57
N THR A 333 13.67 -34.33 55.34
CA THR A 333 14.27 -35.18 56.38
C THR A 333 13.31 -35.42 57.55
N GLU A 334 12.45 -34.47 57.91
CA GLU A 334 11.49 -34.59 59.01
C GLU A 334 10.24 -35.38 58.60
N GLU A 335 9.61 -35.05 57.47
CA GLU A 335 8.39 -35.72 56.97
C GLU A 335 8.66 -37.20 56.59
N LEU A 336 9.75 -37.49 55.86
CA LEU A 336 10.10 -38.88 55.53
C LEU A 336 10.45 -39.70 56.79
N GLN A 337 10.85 -39.06 57.90
CA GLN A 337 11.04 -39.76 59.17
C GLN A 337 9.70 -40.08 59.86
N GLU A 338 8.75 -39.14 59.88
CA GLU A 338 7.43 -39.39 60.46
C GLU A 338 6.67 -40.47 59.67
N LEU A 339 6.71 -40.42 58.33
CA LEU A 339 6.17 -41.46 57.46
C LEU A 339 6.84 -42.82 57.72
N ALA A 340 8.17 -42.88 57.76
CA ALA A 340 8.91 -44.12 58.00
C ALA A 340 8.62 -44.74 59.39
N ILE A 341 8.53 -43.93 60.44
CA ILE A 341 8.21 -44.38 61.80
C ILE A 341 6.74 -44.85 61.87
N THR A 342 5.82 -44.12 61.27
CA THR A 342 4.39 -44.48 61.19
C THR A 342 4.20 -45.82 60.47
N LYS A 343 4.88 -46.00 59.33
CA LYS A 343 4.78 -47.23 58.52
C LYS A 343 5.52 -48.42 59.14
N LEU A 344 6.59 -48.18 59.90
CA LEU A 344 7.16 -49.20 60.79
C LEU A 344 6.14 -49.63 61.86
N GLY A 345 5.37 -48.70 62.42
CA GLY A 345 4.29 -48.97 63.37
C GLY A 345 3.24 -49.92 62.82
N THR A 346 2.62 -49.57 61.69
CA THR A 346 1.61 -50.42 61.03
C THR A 346 2.18 -51.79 60.61
N THR A 347 3.44 -51.82 60.17
CA THR A 347 4.16 -53.07 59.85
C THR A 347 4.33 -53.95 61.10
N LEU A 348 4.73 -53.39 62.24
CA LEU A 348 4.91 -54.13 63.50
C LEU A 348 3.57 -54.61 64.10
N GLU A 349 2.48 -53.85 63.93
CA GLU A 349 1.13 -54.27 64.36
C GLU A 349 0.56 -55.40 63.50
N ALA A 350 0.98 -55.53 62.23
CA ALA A 350 0.59 -56.63 61.35
C ALA A 350 1.29 -57.97 61.67
N ILE A 351 2.33 -57.97 62.52
CA ILE A 351 3.11 -59.18 62.85
C ILE A 351 2.31 -60.11 63.78
N PRO A 352 2.17 -61.41 63.46
CA PRO A 352 1.34 -62.33 64.25
C PRO A 352 1.88 -62.56 65.66
N ALA A 353 1.00 -62.79 66.63
CA ALA A 353 1.38 -63.09 68.01
C ALA A 353 2.15 -64.43 68.12
N CYS A 354 3.18 -64.47 68.98
CA CYS A 354 4.01 -65.67 69.16
C CYS A 354 3.21 -66.87 69.70
N THR A 355 3.29 -68.00 69.01
CA THR A 355 2.53 -69.22 69.34
C THR A 355 3.23 -70.13 70.35
N SER A 356 4.54 -70.01 70.54
CA SER A 356 5.27 -70.69 71.63
C SER A 356 6.28 -69.79 72.37
N PRO A 357 6.70 -70.17 73.59
CA PRO A 357 7.76 -69.48 74.32
C PRO A 357 9.14 -69.52 73.64
N ALA A 358 9.37 -70.46 72.72
CA ALA A 358 10.61 -70.50 71.95
C ALA A 358 10.62 -69.42 70.87
N ASP A 359 9.47 -69.18 70.21
CA ASP A 359 9.33 -68.13 69.20
C ASP A 359 9.41 -66.74 69.84
N ALA A 360 8.85 -66.58 71.05
CA ALA A 360 8.99 -65.36 71.84
C ALA A 360 10.46 -65.03 72.20
N LEU A 361 11.26 -66.07 72.51
CA LEU A 361 12.71 -65.91 72.70
C LEU A 361 13.41 -65.55 71.38
N GLY A 362 13.03 -66.17 70.27
CA GLY A 362 13.51 -65.83 68.92
C GLY A 362 13.26 -64.36 68.58
N ALA A 363 12.00 -63.91 68.66
CA ALA A 363 11.61 -62.52 68.42
C ALA A 363 12.39 -61.51 69.28
N SER A 364 12.66 -61.84 70.54
CA SER A 364 13.48 -61.00 71.42
C SER A 364 14.96 -60.91 70.98
N GLN A 365 15.50 -61.98 70.37
CA GLN A 365 16.83 -61.97 69.78
C GLN A 365 16.85 -61.25 68.43
N ASP A 366 15.78 -61.29 67.65
CA ASP A 366 15.67 -60.58 66.36
C ASP A 366 15.72 -59.06 66.60
N ILE A 367 14.89 -58.54 67.51
CA ILE A 367 14.91 -57.12 67.90
C ILE A 367 16.30 -56.72 68.42
N ALA A 368 16.90 -57.53 69.31
CA ALA A 368 18.25 -57.29 69.83
C ALA A 368 19.37 -57.40 68.77
N SER A 369 19.08 -58.03 67.63
CA SER A 369 19.96 -58.13 66.45
C SER A 369 19.61 -57.13 65.35
N GLN A 370 18.75 -56.15 65.64
CA GLN A 370 18.25 -55.14 64.70
C GLN A 370 17.55 -55.76 63.47
N GLN A 371 16.73 -56.78 63.68
CA GLN A 371 15.89 -57.43 62.66
C GLN A 371 14.41 -57.42 63.08
N LEU A 372 13.49 -57.37 62.11
CA LEU A 372 12.06 -57.46 62.41
C LEU A 372 11.73 -58.77 63.15
N PRO A 373 10.94 -58.73 64.24
CA PRO A 373 10.57 -59.92 64.98
C PRO A 373 9.63 -60.82 64.17
N ARG A 374 9.92 -62.12 64.14
CA ARG A 374 9.07 -63.13 63.45
C ARG A 374 7.66 -63.27 64.05
N CYS A 375 7.47 -62.81 65.28
CA CYS A 375 6.19 -62.78 65.98
C CYS A 375 6.21 -61.77 67.13
N VAL A 376 5.05 -61.24 67.55
CA VAL A 376 4.96 -60.34 68.71
C VAL A 376 4.71 -61.13 70.00
N ALA A 377 5.61 -61.00 70.98
CA ALA A 377 5.47 -61.61 72.30
C ALA A 377 5.05 -60.57 73.34
N GLY A 378 3.80 -60.59 73.79
CA GLY A 378 3.29 -59.69 74.85
C GLY A 378 2.37 -58.55 74.39
N GLY A 379 2.07 -58.44 73.09
CA GLY A 379 1.22 -57.39 72.54
C GLY A 379 1.93 -56.03 72.50
N GLN A 380 1.15 -54.95 72.63
CA GLN A 380 1.60 -53.58 72.35
C GLN A 380 2.92 -53.19 73.04
N ALA A 381 3.12 -53.57 74.30
CA ALA A 381 4.35 -53.23 75.04
C ALA A 381 5.67 -53.72 74.37
N THR A 382 5.59 -54.73 73.50
CA THR A 382 6.73 -55.22 72.71
C THR A 382 6.82 -54.56 71.32
N ILE A 383 5.68 -54.10 70.77
CA ILE A 383 5.63 -53.23 69.58
C ILE A 383 6.22 -51.86 69.94
N ASP A 384 5.80 -51.27 71.06
CA ASP A 384 6.35 -50.03 71.63
C ASP A 384 7.87 -50.13 71.84
N LEU A 385 8.34 -51.27 72.38
CA LEU A 385 9.77 -51.52 72.60
C LEU A 385 10.55 -51.65 71.28
N ALA A 386 9.98 -52.32 70.28
CA ALA A 386 10.56 -52.41 68.95
C ALA A 386 10.62 -51.03 68.27
N LEU A 387 9.51 -50.27 68.27
CA LEU A 387 9.43 -48.91 67.73
C LEU A 387 10.51 -47.99 68.33
N ASN A 388 10.62 -47.95 69.66
CA ASN A 388 11.65 -47.13 70.33
C ASN A 388 13.09 -47.59 70.05
N SER A 389 13.30 -48.85 69.66
CA SER A 389 14.62 -49.37 69.28
C SER A 389 14.97 -49.10 67.81
N PHE A 390 13.98 -49.11 66.92
CA PHE A 390 14.17 -48.98 65.48
C PHE A 390 14.02 -47.54 64.97
N SER A 391 13.23 -46.69 65.63
CA SER A 391 13.01 -45.29 65.21
C SER A 391 14.32 -44.53 65.04
N SER A 392 15.21 -44.57 66.03
CA SER A 392 16.53 -43.91 65.96
C SER A 392 17.43 -44.41 64.81
N LEU A 393 17.26 -45.68 64.39
CA LEU A 393 18.01 -46.27 63.28
C LEU A 393 17.41 -45.87 61.93
N MET A 394 16.09 -45.87 61.81
CA MET A 394 15.38 -45.39 60.61
C MET A 394 15.58 -43.89 60.43
N SER A 395 15.49 -43.08 61.49
CA SER A 395 15.80 -41.65 61.48
C SER A 395 17.20 -41.36 60.94
N ALA A 396 18.21 -42.08 61.43
CA ALA A 396 19.58 -41.93 60.95
C ALA A 396 19.76 -42.42 59.50
N GLN A 397 19.02 -43.44 59.06
CA GLN A 397 19.05 -43.92 57.68
C GLN A 397 18.36 -42.96 56.71
N VAL A 398 17.18 -42.42 57.05
CA VAL A 398 16.45 -41.43 56.24
C VAL A 398 17.25 -40.13 56.14
N ALA A 399 17.75 -39.60 57.26
CA ALA A 399 18.58 -38.38 57.24
C ALA A 399 19.84 -38.56 56.37
N ASN A 400 20.53 -39.69 56.47
CA ASN A 400 21.70 -39.98 55.63
C ASN A 400 21.34 -40.29 54.16
N PHE A 401 20.13 -40.78 53.87
CA PHE A 401 19.65 -40.95 52.50
C PHE A 401 19.34 -39.58 51.87
N VAL A 402 18.54 -38.75 52.54
CA VAL A 402 18.21 -37.39 52.09
C VAL A 402 19.48 -36.55 51.94
N ASP A 403 20.45 -36.67 52.87
CA ASP A 403 21.71 -35.92 52.76
C ASP A 403 22.58 -36.32 51.55
N GLN A 404 22.54 -37.59 51.15
CA GLN A 404 23.33 -38.12 50.04
C GLN A 404 22.64 -38.04 48.67
N GLN A 405 21.31 -37.97 48.63
CA GLN A 405 20.54 -37.98 47.37
C GLN A 405 19.97 -36.60 47.01
N VAL A 406 19.62 -35.76 47.99
CA VAL A 406 19.09 -34.41 47.75
C VAL A 406 20.24 -33.40 47.86
N PRO A 407 20.57 -32.65 46.79
CA PRO A 407 21.56 -31.58 46.87
C PRO A 407 21.04 -30.42 47.74
N SER A 408 21.94 -29.57 48.24
CA SER A 408 21.54 -28.37 48.99
C SER A 408 21.09 -27.23 48.08
N GLU A 409 21.54 -27.20 46.84
CA GLU A 409 21.28 -26.15 45.84
C GLU A 409 21.08 -26.83 44.47
N VAL A 410 20.23 -26.27 43.62
CA VAL A 410 20.08 -26.68 42.21
C VAL A 410 20.18 -25.44 41.33
N SER A 411 21.13 -25.45 40.41
CA SER A 411 21.34 -24.40 39.40
C SER A 411 20.64 -24.77 38.09
N TYR A 412 19.92 -23.84 37.49
CA TYR A 412 19.48 -23.87 36.10
C TYR A 412 20.35 -22.91 35.28
N SER A 413 20.85 -23.37 34.15
CA SER A 413 21.82 -22.65 33.31
C SER A 413 21.40 -22.61 31.83
N GLN A 414 22.07 -21.77 31.04
CA GLN A 414 21.97 -21.76 29.58
C GLN A 414 22.05 -23.17 28.97
N SER A 415 23.00 -24.00 29.42
CA SER A 415 23.17 -25.36 28.89
C SER A 415 22.06 -26.36 29.26
N ASP A 416 21.24 -26.04 30.26
CA ASP A 416 20.04 -26.83 30.58
C ASP A 416 18.87 -26.45 29.65
N LEU A 417 18.74 -25.15 29.32
CA LEU A 417 17.76 -24.63 28.38
C LEU A 417 18.05 -25.09 26.93
N ASP A 418 19.30 -24.99 26.47
CA ASP A 418 19.73 -25.53 25.17
C ASP A 418 19.43 -27.04 25.03
N ALA A 419 19.56 -27.79 26.13
CA ALA A 419 19.26 -29.22 26.17
C ALA A 419 17.75 -29.53 26.15
N GLN A 420 16.90 -28.63 26.68
CA GLN A 420 15.44 -28.73 26.60
C GLN A 420 14.92 -28.36 25.21
N LEU A 421 15.45 -27.30 24.60
CA LEU A 421 15.08 -26.85 23.24
C LEU A 421 15.58 -27.79 22.13
N GLY A 422 16.48 -28.72 22.42
CA GLY A 422 16.89 -29.81 21.53
C GLY A 422 17.55 -29.38 20.21
N GLY A 423 17.91 -28.11 20.06
CA GLY A 423 18.38 -27.51 18.80
C GLY A 423 17.25 -27.23 17.78
N GLN A 424 16.02 -27.00 18.23
CA GLN A 424 14.90 -26.57 17.37
C GLN A 424 14.97 -25.08 16.99
N LEU A 425 15.70 -24.27 17.74
CA LEU A 425 15.93 -22.85 17.48
C LEU A 425 17.38 -22.59 17.07
N ASP A 426 17.65 -21.40 16.53
CA ASP A 426 18.99 -20.80 16.57
C ASP A 426 19.52 -20.78 18.03
N SER A 427 20.83 -20.61 18.24
CA SER A 427 21.34 -20.65 19.61
C SER A 427 20.76 -19.51 20.43
N ILE A 428 20.58 -19.73 21.74
CA ILE A 428 19.94 -18.72 22.59
C ILE A 428 20.76 -17.43 22.72
N ASP A 429 22.04 -17.47 22.34
CA ASP A 429 22.88 -16.28 22.19
C ASP A 429 22.55 -15.51 20.91
N ASP A 430 22.27 -16.18 19.78
CA ASP A 430 21.77 -15.53 18.54
C ASP A 430 20.39 -14.88 18.77
N LEU A 431 19.52 -15.56 19.53
CA LEU A 431 18.21 -15.01 19.94
C LEU A 431 18.37 -13.79 20.85
N ARG A 432 19.30 -13.84 21.81
CA ARG A 432 19.64 -12.73 22.71
C ARG A 432 20.21 -11.54 21.93
N GLU A 433 21.09 -11.77 20.96
CA GLU A 433 21.64 -10.73 20.07
C GLU A 433 20.50 -10.01 19.32
N ARG A 434 19.56 -10.76 18.71
CA ARG A 434 18.37 -10.19 18.04
C ARG A 434 17.37 -9.49 18.97
N ILE A 435 17.35 -9.81 20.27
CA ILE A 435 16.50 -9.12 21.26
C ILE A 435 17.15 -7.83 21.76
N ILE A 436 18.48 -7.79 21.91
CA ILE A 436 19.24 -6.64 22.44
C ILE A 436 19.56 -5.61 21.36
N GLU A 437 20.01 -6.06 20.19
CA GLU A 437 20.39 -5.19 19.08
C GLU A 437 19.20 -4.92 18.14
N GLY A 438 18.24 -5.86 18.08
CA GLY A 438 17.09 -5.86 17.20
C GLY A 438 17.32 -6.69 15.92
N VAL A 439 16.41 -6.59 14.96
CA VAL A 439 16.61 -7.08 13.59
C VAL A 439 16.78 -5.90 12.66
N SER A 440 17.98 -5.73 12.11
CA SER A 440 18.34 -4.68 11.16
C SER A 440 18.00 -5.06 9.72
N PHE A 441 17.54 -4.09 8.92
CA PHE A 441 17.40 -4.18 7.47
C PHE A 441 17.96 -2.90 6.83
N THR A 442 18.91 -3.06 5.91
CA THR A 442 19.73 -1.98 5.33
C THR A 442 19.53 -1.82 3.82
N ASP A 443 20.12 -0.78 3.24
CA ASP A 443 20.21 -0.63 1.78
C ASP A 443 20.89 -1.82 1.09
N GLN A 444 21.85 -2.48 1.75
CA GLN A 444 22.51 -3.67 1.23
C GLN A 444 21.57 -4.87 1.22
N ASP A 445 20.79 -5.09 2.27
CA ASP A 445 19.80 -6.20 2.32
C ASP A 445 18.72 -6.04 1.24
N LEU A 446 18.34 -4.79 0.93
CA LEU A 446 17.46 -4.46 -0.20
C LEU A 446 18.12 -4.76 -1.56
N ILE A 447 19.39 -4.38 -1.76
CA ILE A 447 20.15 -4.71 -3.00
C ILE A 447 20.29 -6.23 -3.16
N ASP A 448 20.59 -6.95 -2.08
CA ASP A 448 20.66 -8.41 -2.06
C ASP A 448 19.31 -9.03 -2.47
N ALA A 449 18.19 -8.58 -1.87
CA ALA A 449 16.84 -9.05 -2.19
C ALA A 449 16.35 -8.69 -3.61
N MET A 450 16.83 -7.59 -4.19
CA MET A 450 16.58 -7.20 -5.59
C MET A 450 17.43 -7.98 -6.60
N SER A 451 18.45 -8.73 -6.15
CA SER A 451 19.43 -9.41 -6.99
C SER A 451 19.21 -10.92 -7.11
N ASP A 452 19.76 -11.55 -8.14
CA ASP A 452 19.92 -13.02 -8.21
C ASP A 452 21.22 -13.50 -7.54
N GLY A 453 21.83 -12.67 -6.69
CA GLY A 453 23.14 -12.88 -6.07
C GLY A 453 24.33 -12.76 -7.04
N SER A 454 24.11 -12.48 -8.34
CA SER A 454 25.20 -12.25 -9.28
C SER A 454 25.72 -10.80 -9.24
N ALA A 455 27.01 -10.63 -9.50
CA ALA A 455 27.65 -9.32 -9.50
C ALA A 455 27.17 -8.37 -10.62
N GLN A 456 26.34 -8.85 -11.56
CA GLN A 456 25.67 -7.99 -12.55
C GLN A 456 24.32 -7.51 -11.99
N SER A 457 23.46 -8.41 -11.51
CA SER A 457 22.14 -8.01 -11.00
C SER A 457 22.22 -7.11 -9.77
N ARG A 458 23.25 -7.26 -8.92
CA ARG A 458 23.57 -6.28 -7.87
C ARG A 458 23.87 -4.89 -8.43
N ALA A 459 24.72 -4.79 -9.45
CA ALA A 459 25.06 -3.52 -10.07
C ALA A 459 23.85 -2.90 -10.80
N ASP A 460 23.02 -3.73 -11.43
CA ASP A 460 21.75 -3.31 -12.05
C ASP A 460 20.76 -2.79 -10.99
N ALA A 461 20.74 -3.37 -9.78
CA ALA A 461 19.92 -2.93 -8.65
C ALA A 461 20.47 -1.65 -7.98
N GLU A 462 21.79 -1.56 -7.77
CA GLU A 462 22.49 -0.35 -7.32
C GLU A 462 22.22 0.82 -8.28
N GLU A 463 22.28 0.59 -9.59
CA GLU A 463 21.94 1.58 -10.63
C GLU A 463 20.46 1.96 -10.58
N ALA A 464 19.54 1.00 -10.42
CA ALA A 464 18.11 1.27 -10.31
C ALA A 464 17.75 2.11 -9.07
N LEU A 465 18.33 1.81 -7.90
CA LEU A 465 18.15 2.61 -6.68
C LEU A 465 18.76 4.02 -6.84
N THR A 466 19.93 4.12 -7.47
CA THR A 466 20.56 5.42 -7.77
C THR A 466 19.67 6.27 -8.68
N ILE A 467 19.06 5.69 -9.73
CA ILE A 467 18.14 6.39 -10.65
C ILE A 467 16.87 6.88 -9.93
N LEU A 468 16.38 6.15 -8.93
CA LEU A 468 15.25 6.61 -8.10
C LEU A 468 15.67 7.78 -7.20
N ALA A 469 16.82 7.67 -6.53
CA ALA A 469 17.35 8.68 -5.61
C ALA A 469 17.80 9.98 -6.30
N ASP A 470 18.56 9.91 -7.40
CA ASP A 470 18.94 11.08 -8.22
C ASP A 470 17.73 11.74 -8.92
N GLY A 471 16.63 11.00 -9.06
CA GLY A 471 15.40 11.44 -9.71
C GLY A 471 15.25 10.91 -11.14
N VAL A 472 14.05 10.44 -11.47
CA VAL A 472 13.78 9.77 -12.76
C VAL A 472 13.69 10.78 -13.91
N MET A 473 14.85 11.06 -14.51
CA MET A 473 15.02 11.98 -15.64
C MET A 473 14.99 11.23 -16.98
N PHE A 474 14.00 11.51 -17.83
CA PHE A 474 13.94 10.97 -19.20
C PHE A 474 14.57 11.95 -20.20
N THR A 475 15.61 11.52 -20.92
CA THR A 475 16.36 12.29 -21.93
C THR A 475 16.37 11.58 -23.29
N GLU A 476 16.88 12.22 -24.35
CA GLU A 476 17.06 11.52 -25.62
C GLU A 476 18.08 10.38 -25.55
N ALA A 477 19.04 10.41 -24.61
CA ALA A 477 20.04 9.36 -24.44
C ALA A 477 19.39 8.00 -24.10
N ASN A 478 18.44 7.99 -23.15
CA ASN A 478 17.73 6.77 -22.74
C ASN A 478 16.98 6.09 -23.90
N ILE A 479 16.50 6.89 -24.87
CA ILE A 479 15.88 6.41 -26.11
C ILE A 479 16.95 5.94 -27.12
N ILE A 480 18.03 6.71 -27.28
CA ILE A 480 19.08 6.49 -28.28
C ILE A 480 19.89 5.21 -28.01
N GLU A 481 20.26 4.94 -26.76
CA GLU A 481 21.21 3.88 -26.40
C GLU A 481 20.66 2.47 -26.65
N ASN A 482 19.34 2.30 -26.59
CA ASN A 482 18.65 1.04 -26.86
C ASN A 482 18.27 0.81 -28.34
N ILE A 483 18.62 1.72 -29.24
CA ILE A 483 18.25 1.65 -30.67
C ILE A 483 19.46 1.26 -31.53
N ASP A 484 19.30 0.24 -32.40
CA ASP A 484 20.32 -0.17 -33.37
C ASP A 484 20.79 1.04 -34.24
N PRO A 485 22.10 1.21 -34.50
CA PRO A 485 22.61 2.37 -35.23
C PRO A 485 21.98 2.60 -36.62
N ALA A 486 21.52 1.57 -37.32
CA ALA A 486 20.82 1.70 -38.60
C ALA A 486 19.35 2.11 -38.44
N ALA A 487 18.71 1.76 -37.32
CA ALA A 487 17.38 2.27 -36.95
C ALA A 487 17.48 3.73 -36.46
N LEU A 488 18.50 4.07 -35.67
CA LEU A 488 18.78 5.43 -35.21
C LEU A 488 19.10 6.38 -36.38
N GLN A 489 19.85 5.91 -37.38
CA GLN A 489 20.05 6.72 -38.59
C GLN A 489 18.74 6.96 -39.34
N GLN A 490 17.87 5.95 -39.48
CA GLN A 490 16.55 6.11 -40.11
C GLN A 490 15.65 7.07 -39.31
N TYR A 491 15.69 7.03 -37.98
CA TYR A 491 14.99 7.97 -37.11
C TYR A 491 15.47 9.42 -37.33
N ASN A 492 16.79 9.64 -37.33
CA ASN A 492 17.37 10.98 -37.53
C ASN A 492 17.15 11.53 -38.94
N ASP A 493 17.22 10.67 -39.98
CA ASP A 493 16.84 11.05 -41.34
C ASP A 493 15.34 11.42 -41.39
N ALA A 494 14.46 10.64 -40.76
CA ALA A 494 13.02 10.92 -40.70
C ALA A 494 12.68 12.22 -39.95
N ARG A 495 13.32 12.45 -38.79
CA ARG A 495 13.28 13.69 -38.00
C ARG A 495 13.68 14.90 -38.84
N GLY A 496 14.78 14.81 -39.59
CA GLY A 496 15.22 15.85 -40.53
C GLY A 496 14.23 16.10 -41.69
N TYR A 497 13.61 15.05 -42.24
CA TYR A 497 12.55 15.20 -43.24
C TYR A 497 11.25 15.79 -42.65
N ALA A 498 10.90 15.46 -41.41
CA ALA A 498 9.73 15.98 -40.70
C ALA A 498 9.85 17.50 -40.51
N GLY A 499 10.91 17.99 -39.85
CA GLY A 499 11.16 19.43 -39.67
C GLY A 499 11.23 20.17 -41.00
N THR A 500 11.84 19.57 -42.02
CA THR A 500 11.82 20.13 -43.39
C THR A 500 10.39 20.25 -43.93
N ALA A 501 9.55 19.22 -43.83
CA ALA A 501 8.17 19.26 -44.31
C ALA A 501 7.30 20.26 -43.54
N LEU A 502 7.47 20.34 -42.21
CA LEU A 502 6.75 21.23 -41.31
C LEU A 502 7.13 22.70 -41.56
N SER A 503 8.41 23.00 -41.79
CA SER A 503 8.86 24.34 -42.21
C SER A 503 8.23 24.82 -43.54
N LEU A 504 7.68 23.89 -44.35
CA LEU A 504 7.02 24.16 -45.63
C LEU A 504 5.49 24.18 -45.52
N LYS A 505 4.90 24.01 -44.32
CA LYS A 505 3.44 24.04 -44.02
C LYS A 505 2.74 25.28 -44.59
N TRP A 506 3.41 26.45 -44.62
CA TRP A 506 2.90 27.68 -45.23
C TRP A 506 2.65 27.59 -46.74
N ILE A 507 3.31 26.68 -47.46
CA ILE A 507 3.17 26.52 -48.91
C ILE A 507 1.80 25.92 -49.28
N LEU A 508 1.22 25.07 -48.42
CA LEU A 508 -0.17 24.59 -48.58
C LEU A 508 -1.14 25.77 -48.62
N TRP A 509 -1.02 26.69 -47.67
CA TRP A 509 -1.87 27.88 -47.59
C TRP A 509 -1.64 28.86 -48.74
N VAL A 510 -0.40 29.00 -49.25
CA VAL A 510 -0.14 29.75 -50.50
C VAL A 510 -0.81 29.09 -51.71
N LEU A 511 -0.74 27.77 -51.82
CA LEU A 511 -1.37 26.99 -52.90
C LEU A 511 -2.91 27.11 -52.88
N VAL A 512 -3.51 27.27 -51.70
CA VAL A 512 -4.93 27.59 -51.47
C VAL A 512 -5.28 29.05 -51.83
N ILE A 513 -4.41 30.02 -51.52
CA ILE A 513 -4.65 31.46 -51.77
C ILE A 513 -4.51 31.82 -53.26
N VAL A 514 -3.59 31.21 -54.00
CA VAL A 514 -3.38 31.47 -55.43
C VAL A 514 -4.67 31.36 -56.28
N PRO A 515 -5.47 30.27 -56.23
CA PRO A 515 -6.72 30.18 -56.99
C PRO A 515 -7.76 31.22 -56.55
N LEU A 516 -7.85 31.60 -55.28
CA LEU A 516 -8.73 32.72 -54.84
C LEU A 516 -8.34 34.04 -55.51
N LEU A 517 -7.04 34.36 -55.59
CA LEU A 517 -6.54 35.55 -56.27
C LEU A 517 -6.85 35.51 -57.78
N VAL A 518 -6.67 34.36 -58.43
CA VAL A 518 -6.99 34.17 -59.85
C VAL A 518 -8.50 34.31 -60.10
N ILE A 519 -9.36 33.72 -59.25
CA ILE A 519 -10.82 33.89 -59.28
C ILE A 519 -11.18 35.38 -59.18
N ALA A 520 -10.62 36.09 -58.21
CA ALA A 520 -10.88 37.51 -57.99
C ALA A 520 -10.54 38.35 -59.24
N LEU A 521 -9.34 38.15 -59.80
CA LEU A 521 -8.86 38.87 -60.98
C LEU A 521 -9.67 38.58 -62.26
N ILE A 522 -10.11 37.34 -62.46
CA ILE A 522 -10.86 36.92 -63.66
C ILE A 522 -12.33 37.34 -63.57
N ALA A 523 -12.92 37.29 -62.37
CA ALA A 523 -14.35 37.53 -62.17
C ALA A 523 -14.73 39.02 -62.12
N SER A 524 -13.80 39.93 -61.78
CA SER A 524 -14.07 41.38 -61.85
C SER A 524 -12.84 42.27 -62.17
N SER A 525 -13.09 43.28 -63.00
CA SER A 525 -12.17 44.39 -63.25
C SER A 525 -12.01 45.35 -62.07
N ASN A 526 -13.02 45.43 -61.18
CA ASN A 526 -13.12 46.47 -60.15
C ASN A 526 -12.92 45.86 -58.75
N TRP A 527 -12.13 46.52 -57.89
CA TRP A 527 -11.79 46.02 -56.55
C TRP A 527 -12.99 45.56 -55.70
N SER A 528 -14.09 46.32 -55.69
CA SER A 528 -15.32 45.93 -54.97
C SER A 528 -15.91 44.61 -55.47
N GLY A 529 -15.78 44.32 -56.77
CA GLY A 529 -16.20 43.04 -57.35
C GLY A 529 -15.20 41.91 -57.10
N ARG A 530 -13.90 42.21 -57.01
CA ARG A 530 -12.84 41.24 -56.66
C ARG A 530 -13.06 40.69 -55.25
N LEU A 531 -13.32 41.58 -54.29
CA LEU A 531 -13.61 41.23 -52.90
C LEU A 531 -14.89 40.39 -52.76
N ARG A 532 -15.96 40.73 -53.50
CA ARG A 532 -17.18 39.90 -53.54
C ARG A 532 -16.93 38.49 -54.07
N TRP A 533 -16.10 38.33 -55.10
CA TRP A 533 -15.82 37.00 -55.66
C TRP A 533 -14.84 36.19 -54.80
N ALA A 534 -13.78 36.80 -54.26
CA ALA A 534 -12.87 36.13 -53.33
C ALA A 534 -13.58 35.73 -52.03
N GLY A 535 -14.19 36.70 -51.34
CA GLY A 535 -14.86 36.46 -50.05
C GLY A 535 -16.09 35.57 -50.18
N GLY A 536 -16.87 35.75 -51.24
CA GLY A 536 -18.04 34.91 -51.51
C GLY A 536 -17.68 33.44 -51.81
N VAL A 537 -16.59 33.19 -52.55
CA VAL A 537 -16.12 31.81 -52.78
C VAL A 537 -15.49 31.24 -51.50
N ALA A 538 -14.66 32.00 -50.78
CA ALA A 538 -14.08 31.57 -49.51
C ALA A 538 -15.15 31.18 -48.48
N ALA A 539 -16.18 32.02 -48.28
CA ALA A 539 -17.25 31.73 -47.32
C ALA A 539 -18.13 30.54 -47.74
N VAL A 540 -18.49 30.42 -49.03
CA VAL A 540 -19.33 29.31 -49.50
C VAL A 540 -18.57 27.98 -49.49
N CYS A 541 -17.31 27.95 -49.95
CA CYS A 541 -16.50 26.74 -49.86
C CYS A 541 -16.13 26.39 -48.41
N GLY A 542 -15.91 27.39 -47.55
CA GLY A 542 -15.76 27.21 -46.11
C GLY A 542 -16.95 26.52 -45.47
N LEU A 543 -18.17 27.01 -45.74
CA LEU A 543 -19.41 26.38 -45.28
C LEU A 543 -19.63 24.96 -45.85
N ILE A 544 -19.26 24.73 -47.12
CA ILE A 544 -19.37 23.39 -47.73
C ILE A 544 -18.36 22.42 -47.11
N VAL A 545 -17.15 22.85 -46.75
CA VAL A 545 -16.18 21.99 -46.04
C VAL A 545 -16.58 21.80 -44.57
N TYR A 546 -17.01 22.84 -43.85
CA TYR A 546 -17.54 22.73 -42.48
C TYR A 546 -18.69 21.70 -42.40
N GLY A 547 -19.70 21.85 -43.26
CA GLY A 547 -20.84 20.92 -43.32
C GLY A 547 -20.48 19.57 -43.93
N GLY A 548 -19.52 19.53 -44.85
CA GLY A 548 -19.02 18.30 -45.48
C GLY A 548 -18.28 17.40 -44.50
N ILE A 549 -17.46 17.98 -43.62
CA ILE A 549 -16.79 17.26 -42.51
C ILE A 549 -17.85 16.66 -41.58
N ALA A 550 -18.78 17.48 -41.08
CA ALA A 550 -19.83 17.03 -40.17
C ALA A 550 -20.71 15.91 -40.77
N VAL A 551 -21.15 16.07 -42.03
CA VAL A 551 -21.99 15.07 -42.70
C VAL A 551 -21.22 13.80 -43.05
N ALA A 552 -19.96 13.90 -43.51
CA ALA A 552 -19.13 12.72 -43.76
C ALA A 552 -18.90 11.90 -42.48
N TRP A 553 -18.73 12.56 -41.33
CA TRP A 553 -18.57 11.88 -40.04
C TRP A 553 -19.84 11.14 -39.59
N SER A 554 -21.03 11.69 -39.83
CA SER A 554 -22.30 10.97 -39.59
C SER A 554 -22.51 9.74 -40.49
N PHE A 555 -21.63 9.50 -41.48
CA PHE A 555 -21.55 8.24 -42.23
C PHE A 555 -20.34 7.37 -41.83
N ASN A 556 -19.41 7.90 -41.04
CA ASN A 556 -18.33 7.13 -40.40
C ASN A 556 -18.84 6.42 -39.13
N ASP A 557 -19.77 7.05 -38.42
CA ASP A 557 -20.59 6.48 -37.35
C ASP A 557 -21.23 5.14 -37.81
N LEU A 558 -21.91 5.16 -38.96
CA LEU A 558 -22.46 4.00 -39.68
C LEU A 558 -21.41 3.03 -40.29
N ALA A 559 -20.12 3.30 -40.09
CA ALA A 559 -19.01 2.44 -40.53
C ALA A 559 -18.16 1.92 -39.35
N GLN A 560 -18.29 2.50 -38.15
CA GLN A 560 -17.68 1.93 -36.93
C GLN A 560 -18.33 0.60 -36.54
N ASP A 561 -19.59 0.36 -36.92
CA ASP A 561 -20.28 -0.95 -37.00
C ASP A 561 -19.46 -2.08 -37.71
N TYR A 562 -18.38 -1.72 -38.43
CA TYR A 562 -17.49 -2.65 -39.15
C TYR A 562 -16.00 -2.52 -38.76
N VAL A 563 -15.68 -1.65 -37.80
CA VAL A 563 -14.38 -1.65 -37.12
C VAL A 563 -14.50 -2.67 -35.97
N PRO A 564 -13.54 -3.59 -35.77
CA PRO A 564 -13.63 -4.54 -34.66
C PRO A 564 -13.61 -3.80 -33.32
N ASP A 565 -14.24 -4.38 -32.31
CA ASP A 565 -14.23 -3.86 -30.94
C ASP A 565 -12.80 -3.49 -30.50
N TYR A 566 -12.64 -2.25 -30.05
CA TYR A 566 -11.44 -1.84 -29.32
C TYR A 566 -11.42 -2.38 -27.89
N GLY A 567 -12.56 -2.89 -27.40
CA GLY A 567 -12.64 -3.72 -26.20
C GLY A 567 -11.76 -4.96 -26.35
N THR A 568 -10.64 -4.97 -25.63
CA THR A 568 -9.69 -6.07 -25.66
C THR A 568 -10.35 -7.31 -25.08
N SER A 569 -10.55 -8.36 -25.87
CA SER A 569 -11.15 -9.61 -25.38
C SER A 569 -10.30 -10.19 -24.25
N VAL A 570 -10.73 -10.02 -23.00
CA VAL A 570 -9.88 -10.25 -21.83
C VAL A 570 -9.61 -11.75 -21.67
N SER A 571 -8.39 -12.14 -21.26
CA SER A 571 -8.07 -13.56 -21.12
C SER A 571 -8.96 -14.23 -20.06
N PRO A 572 -9.25 -15.54 -20.18
CA PRO A 572 -10.01 -16.25 -19.15
C PRO A 572 -9.33 -16.23 -17.77
N GLU A 573 -7.99 -16.16 -17.74
CA GLU A 573 -7.21 -16.01 -16.50
C GLU A 573 -7.40 -14.61 -15.90
N PHE A 574 -7.15 -13.54 -16.65
CA PHE A 574 -7.28 -12.16 -16.15
C PHE A 574 -8.72 -11.84 -15.71
N ARG A 575 -9.75 -12.42 -16.34
CA ARG A 575 -11.16 -12.29 -15.90
C ARG A 575 -11.51 -13.11 -14.66
N ALA A 576 -10.68 -14.08 -14.28
CA ALA A 576 -10.81 -14.77 -13.00
C ALA A 576 -10.11 -14.01 -11.87
N ASP A 577 -8.95 -13.39 -12.14
CA ASP A 577 -8.20 -12.60 -11.15
C ASP A 577 -8.75 -11.17 -10.97
N TYR A 578 -9.26 -10.54 -12.02
CA TYR A 578 -9.71 -9.13 -12.03
C TYR A 578 -11.13 -8.97 -12.62
N PRO A 579 -12.18 -9.46 -11.94
CA PRO A 579 -13.53 -9.51 -12.49
C PRO A 579 -14.21 -8.14 -12.68
N ARG A 580 -14.06 -7.16 -11.77
CA ARG A 580 -14.64 -5.81 -11.94
C ARG A 580 -13.92 -5.05 -13.05
N LEU A 581 -12.59 -5.04 -13.05
CA LEU A 581 -11.77 -4.40 -14.08
C LEU A 581 -12.00 -5.02 -15.46
N SER A 582 -12.16 -6.35 -15.55
CA SER A 582 -12.51 -7.00 -16.81
C SER A 582 -13.89 -6.61 -17.32
N ALA A 583 -14.89 -6.49 -16.44
CA ALA A 583 -16.22 -6.04 -16.84
C ALA A 583 -16.22 -4.58 -17.35
N GLU A 584 -15.33 -3.74 -16.82
CA GLU A 584 -15.14 -2.36 -17.26
C GLU A 584 -14.39 -2.27 -18.61
N LEU A 585 -13.31 -3.04 -18.77
CA LEU A 585 -12.54 -3.13 -20.03
C LEU A 585 -13.31 -3.79 -21.17
N GLU A 586 -14.30 -4.63 -20.86
CA GLU A 586 -15.25 -5.22 -21.82
C GLU A 586 -16.55 -4.40 -21.96
N SER A 587 -16.60 -3.19 -21.38
CA SER A 587 -17.72 -2.26 -21.54
C SER A 587 -17.58 -1.35 -22.78
N ASP A 588 -18.70 -0.78 -23.22
CA ASP A 588 -18.70 0.25 -24.26
C ASP A 588 -18.02 1.57 -23.82
N GLU A 589 -17.74 1.79 -22.53
CA GLU A 589 -17.31 3.11 -22.05
C GLU A 589 -15.92 3.49 -22.52
N LEU A 590 -14.95 2.57 -22.58
CA LEU A 590 -13.64 2.83 -23.18
C LEU A 590 -13.78 3.28 -24.66
N ASN A 591 -14.73 2.69 -25.39
CA ASN A 591 -15.06 3.12 -26.75
C ASN A 591 -15.78 4.49 -26.77
N ASN A 592 -16.69 4.78 -25.84
CA ASN A 592 -17.32 6.11 -25.70
C ASN A 592 -16.28 7.21 -25.38
N ARG A 593 -15.26 6.91 -24.56
CA ARG A 593 -14.13 7.79 -24.25
C ARG A 593 -13.31 8.08 -25.49
N PHE A 594 -12.94 7.04 -26.25
CA PHE A 594 -12.24 7.18 -27.52
C PHE A 594 -13.05 7.97 -28.56
N GLN A 595 -14.36 7.71 -28.67
CA GLN A 595 -15.26 8.48 -29.54
C GLN A 595 -15.29 9.96 -29.16
N ARG A 596 -15.31 10.32 -27.87
CA ARG A 596 -15.24 11.73 -27.42
C ARG A 596 -13.93 12.43 -27.78
N ALA A 597 -12.79 11.77 -27.58
CA ALA A 597 -11.49 12.28 -28.04
C ALA A 597 -11.49 12.52 -29.57
N VAL A 598 -12.00 11.55 -30.33
CA VAL A 598 -12.09 11.62 -31.80
C VAL A 598 -13.08 12.69 -32.29
N ASP A 599 -14.16 12.96 -31.56
CA ASP A 599 -15.11 14.03 -31.88
C ASP A 599 -14.58 15.41 -31.50
N SER A 600 -13.76 15.54 -30.44
CA SER A 600 -12.98 16.75 -30.17
C SER A 600 -12.02 17.05 -31.33
N TRP A 601 -11.29 16.05 -31.80
CA TRP A 601 -10.43 16.16 -32.98
C TRP A 601 -11.21 16.57 -34.24
N GLN A 602 -12.38 15.96 -34.49
CA GLN A 602 -13.23 16.32 -35.62
C GLN A 602 -13.78 17.75 -35.49
N GLN A 603 -14.13 18.18 -34.28
CA GLN A 603 -14.54 19.55 -34.00
C GLN A 603 -13.41 20.56 -34.23
N SER A 604 -12.18 20.24 -33.82
CA SER A 604 -10.98 21.04 -34.11
C SER A 604 -10.74 21.18 -35.61
N TRP A 605 -10.75 20.07 -36.36
CA TRP A 605 -10.64 20.06 -37.84
C TRP A 605 -11.71 20.93 -38.51
N ARG A 606 -12.95 20.79 -38.07
CA ARG A 606 -14.10 21.57 -38.57
C ARG A 606 -13.94 23.06 -38.25
N ASN A 607 -13.45 23.40 -37.06
CA ASN A 607 -13.22 24.77 -36.61
C ASN A 607 -12.13 25.50 -37.41
N GLN A 608 -11.15 24.80 -38.00
CA GLN A 608 -10.16 25.41 -38.91
C GLN A 608 -10.80 26.20 -40.07
N THR A 609 -12.04 25.84 -40.47
CA THR A 609 -12.77 26.54 -41.54
C THR A 609 -13.47 27.82 -41.10
N VAL A 610 -13.74 28.01 -39.80
CA VAL A 610 -14.55 29.12 -39.28
C VAL A 610 -13.91 30.49 -39.54
N PRO A 611 -12.59 30.70 -39.34
CA PRO A 611 -11.92 31.94 -39.74
C PRO A 611 -12.09 32.27 -41.24
N TRP A 612 -12.07 31.26 -42.12
CA TRP A 612 -12.27 31.46 -43.56
C TRP A 612 -13.72 31.82 -43.92
N ILE A 613 -14.70 31.28 -43.19
CA ILE A 613 -16.11 31.66 -43.32
C ILE A 613 -16.31 33.12 -42.90
N ILE A 614 -15.78 33.52 -41.74
CA ILE A 614 -15.90 34.88 -41.20
C ILE A 614 -15.16 35.88 -42.10
N ALA A 615 -13.89 35.65 -42.41
CA ALA A 615 -13.10 36.52 -43.27
C ALA A 615 -13.69 36.62 -44.68
N GLY A 616 -14.22 35.52 -45.23
CA GLY A 616 -14.93 35.51 -46.49
C GLY A 616 -16.20 36.37 -46.47
N ALA A 617 -17.02 36.25 -45.42
CA ALA A 617 -18.23 37.05 -45.24
C ALA A 617 -17.91 38.55 -45.06
N VAL A 618 -16.88 38.90 -44.27
CA VAL A 618 -16.42 40.29 -44.09
C VAL A 618 -15.87 40.87 -45.39
N ALA A 619 -15.04 40.12 -46.13
CA ALA A 619 -14.54 40.56 -47.45
C ALA A 619 -15.68 40.73 -48.46
N PHE A 620 -16.68 39.86 -48.44
CA PHE A 620 -17.90 40.01 -49.25
C PHE A 620 -18.67 41.28 -48.89
N ALA A 621 -18.89 41.55 -47.59
CA ALA A 621 -19.59 42.73 -47.09
C ALA A 621 -18.85 44.05 -47.38
N ALA A 622 -17.53 44.09 -47.21
CA ALA A 622 -16.71 45.22 -47.63
C ALA A 622 -16.82 45.44 -49.15
N GLY A 623 -16.80 44.35 -49.93
CA GLY A 623 -17.05 44.37 -51.37
C GLY A 623 -18.46 44.83 -51.75
N THR A 624 -19.51 44.53 -50.96
CA THR A 624 -20.86 45.05 -51.20
C THR A 624 -20.91 46.55 -50.97
N ALA A 625 -20.53 47.02 -49.78
CA ALA A 625 -20.50 48.44 -49.40
C ALA A 625 -19.72 49.33 -50.39
N MET A 626 -18.51 48.93 -50.78
CA MET A 626 -17.66 49.75 -51.68
C MET A 626 -18.30 50.07 -53.04
N SER A 627 -19.10 49.17 -53.63
CA SER A 627 -19.78 49.47 -54.91
C SER A 627 -21.09 50.23 -54.75
N ILE A 628 -21.61 50.40 -53.53
CA ILE A 628 -22.73 51.30 -53.24
C ILE A 628 -22.18 52.73 -53.17
N MET A 629 -21.10 52.95 -52.42
CA MET A 629 -20.43 54.25 -52.32
C MET A 629 -19.78 54.68 -53.64
N GLY A 630 -19.16 53.76 -54.38
CA GLY A 630 -18.51 54.03 -55.66
C GLY A 630 -19.43 54.36 -56.84
N GLY A 631 -20.75 54.27 -56.68
CA GLY A 631 -21.73 54.55 -57.75
C GLY A 631 -21.98 56.04 -58.02
N SER A 632 -21.54 56.94 -57.14
CA SER A 632 -21.84 58.37 -57.21
C SER A 632 -20.78 59.18 -57.96
N LYS A 633 -20.89 59.26 -59.29
CA LYS A 633 -20.27 60.31 -60.14
C LYS A 633 -20.84 60.30 -61.56
N GLY A 634 -21.67 61.28 -61.91
CA GLY A 634 -22.27 61.34 -63.26
C GLY A 634 -23.30 62.44 -63.50
N THR A 635 -22.90 63.71 -63.49
CA THR A 635 -23.66 64.82 -64.10
C THR A 635 -22.74 65.63 -65.02
N PRO A 636 -23.03 65.75 -66.33
CA PRO A 636 -22.17 66.44 -67.29
C PRO A 636 -22.42 67.97 -67.32
N ILE A 637 -21.42 68.73 -67.79
CA ILE A 637 -21.48 70.18 -67.97
C ILE A 637 -21.65 70.52 -69.46
N GLY A 638 -22.63 71.38 -69.78
CA GLY A 638 -22.82 72.01 -71.11
C GLY A 638 -24.22 71.77 -71.72
N GLY A 639 -24.88 72.74 -72.36
CA GLY A 639 -24.54 74.17 -72.46
C GLY A 639 -25.40 74.96 -73.47
N GLY A 640 -26.15 75.97 -73.01
CA GLY A 640 -27.00 76.87 -73.83
C GLY A 640 -28.30 76.23 -74.35
N THR A 641 -29.40 76.94 -74.64
CA THR A 641 -29.84 78.35 -74.42
C THR A 641 -31.35 78.32 -74.03
N THR A 642 -32.05 79.34 -73.51
CA THR A 642 -32.41 80.63 -74.15
C THR A 642 -33.23 81.53 -73.17
N TYR A 643 -33.38 82.81 -73.50
CA TYR A 643 -33.98 83.95 -72.76
C TYR A 643 -35.38 83.82 -72.09
N LYS A 644 -35.49 84.30 -70.83
CA LYS A 644 -36.46 85.29 -70.24
C LYS A 644 -36.57 85.06 -68.72
N GLY A 645 -36.60 86.07 -67.82
CA GLY A 645 -36.42 87.52 -67.93
C GLY A 645 -36.74 88.24 -66.59
N SER A 646 -36.35 89.51 -66.45
CA SER A 646 -36.63 90.42 -65.31
C SER A 646 -35.82 90.25 -64.00
N ALA A 647 -35.57 91.38 -63.33
CA ALA A 647 -34.86 91.61 -62.05
C ALA A 647 -35.40 92.97 -61.48
N PRO A 648 -34.84 93.66 -60.44
CA PRO A 648 -33.77 93.31 -59.48
C PRO A 648 -34.04 93.71 -58.00
N SER A 649 -33.17 93.31 -57.06
CA SER A 649 -32.64 94.08 -55.88
C SER A 649 -31.86 93.12 -54.95
N ALA A 650 -30.57 93.37 -54.65
CA ALA A 650 -30.05 94.04 -53.43
C ALA A 650 -30.10 93.17 -52.14
N ASP A 651 -29.08 93.09 -51.26
CA ASP A 651 -27.80 93.84 -51.23
C ASP A 651 -26.64 93.07 -50.52
N ALA A 652 -25.51 93.75 -50.30
CA ALA A 652 -24.15 93.24 -50.08
C ALA A 652 -23.73 92.72 -48.66
N SER A 653 -22.69 91.85 -48.67
CA SER A 653 -21.63 91.67 -47.62
C SER A 653 -22.06 91.11 -46.23
N ALA A 654 -21.19 90.70 -45.29
CA ALA A 654 -19.71 90.67 -45.15
C ALA A 654 -19.28 89.47 -44.23
N VAL A 655 -18.19 88.72 -44.47
CA VAL A 655 -16.80 88.87 -43.94
C VAL A 655 -16.50 88.29 -42.52
N ARG A 656 -15.58 87.28 -42.47
CA ARG A 656 -14.68 86.86 -41.33
C ARG A 656 -15.34 86.24 -40.08
N SER A 657 -14.65 85.47 -39.20
CA SER A 657 -13.29 84.84 -39.20
C SER A 657 -13.19 83.71 -38.14
N VAL A 658 -12.18 82.84 -38.26
CA VAL A 658 -11.85 81.74 -37.31
C VAL A 658 -10.68 82.12 -36.39
N PRO A 659 -10.72 81.75 -35.10
CA PRO A 659 -9.63 81.04 -34.39
C PRO A 659 -10.13 79.67 -33.84
N LYS A 660 -9.36 78.59 -33.60
CA LYS A 660 -8.11 78.40 -32.80
C LYS A 660 -8.30 78.61 -31.27
N GLU A 661 -7.77 77.81 -30.34
CA GLU A 661 -7.20 76.43 -30.35
C GLU A 661 -6.79 76.03 -28.89
N TRP A 662 -6.95 74.74 -28.50
CA TRP A 662 -6.35 74.03 -27.32
C TRP A 662 -6.57 74.55 -25.87
N GLY A 663 -6.47 73.62 -24.91
CA GLY A 663 -6.41 73.89 -23.47
C GLY A 663 -6.87 72.73 -22.57
N ASP A 664 -5.91 71.98 -22.02
CA ASP A 664 -6.04 71.03 -20.89
C ASP A 664 -6.05 71.83 -19.55
N ASP A 665 -6.37 71.34 -18.34
CA ASP A 665 -6.62 69.98 -17.82
C ASP A 665 -7.68 70.04 -16.64
N PRO A 666 -7.56 69.46 -15.42
CA PRO A 666 -8.32 68.30 -14.93
C PRO A 666 -9.26 68.57 -13.71
N ASP A 667 -9.51 67.51 -12.90
CA ASP A 667 -9.97 67.44 -11.48
C ASP A 667 -11.45 67.02 -11.18
N ASP A 668 -11.55 65.84 -10.54
CA ASP A 668 -12.44 65.29 -9.48
C ASP A 668 -13.83 65.89 -9.13
N ASP A 669 -14.82 65.02 -8.81
CA ASP A 669 -15.24 64.77 -7.40
C ASP A 669 -16.24 63.59 -7.18
N ALA A 670 -16.48 63.25 -5.90
CA ALA A 670 -17.39 62.24 -5.28
C ALA A 670 -18.84 62.11 -5.85
N ALA A 671 -19.61 61.00 -5.79
CA ALA A 671 -19.81 59.83 -4.90
C ALA A 671 -21.11 59.91 -4.01
N GLU A 672 -21.51 58.78 -3.39
CA GLU A 672 -22.67 58.58 -2.46
C GLU A 672 -24.10 58.66 -3.07
N GLU A 673 -25.18 57.99 -2.57
CA GLU A 673 -25.45 57.17 -1.36
C GLU A 673 -26.53 56.07 -1.67
N ALA A 674 -26.45 54.85 -1.10
CA ALA A 674 -27.33 54.20 -0.07
C ALA A 674 -28.86 54.09 -0.36
N ALA A 675 -29.54 52.93 -0.29
CA ALA A 675 -29.86 51.99 0.83
C ALA A 675 -30.96 52.50 1.80
N THR A 676 -31.77 51.72 2.55
CA THR A 676 -31.94 50.24 2.82
C THR A 676 -33.41 49.79 2.46
N ASP A 677 -34.20 48.85 3.06
CA ASP A 677 -34.13 47.93 4.23
C ASP A 677 -35.23 46.81 4.22
N GLU A 678 -35.23 45.97 5.27
CA GLU A 678 -36.33 45.16 5.88
C GLU A 678 -36.80 43.78 5.31
N LYS A 679 -37.48 43.02 6.20
CA LYS A 679 -37.53 41.53 6.34
C LYS A 679 -38.89 41.09 6.97
N PRO A 680 -39.01 39.93 7.67
CA PRO A 680 -39.16 38.51 7.24
C PRO A 680 -40.64 37.99 7.25
N GLU A 681 -40.91 36.75 6.81
CA GLU A 681 -41.97 35.89 7.45
C GLU A 681 -41.91 34.38 7.10
N THR A 682 -42.32 33.56 8.08
CA THR A 682 -42.62 32.09 8.12
C THR A 682 -43.43 31.85 9.41
N PRO A 683 -44.39 30.88 9.59
CA PRO A 683 -44.19 29.42 9.32
C PRO A 683 -45.49 28.61 9.01
N ASN A 684 -45.48 27.29 9.29
CA ASN A 684 -46.64 26.36 9.49
C ASN A 684 -47.44 25.88 8.25
N ASP A 685 -48.02 24.65 8.19
CA ASP A 685 -47.91 23.42 9.02
C ASP A 685 -48.46 22.18 8.26
N SER A 686 -48.10 20.96 8.72
CA SER A 686 -48.88 19.69 8.66
C SER A 686 -49.53 19.19 7.36
N LYS A 687 -49.10 18.01 6.84
CA LYS A 687 -49.88 16.74 6.96
C LYS A 687 -49.31 15.48 6.27
N GLU A 688 -49.16 14.43 7.08
CA GLU A 688 -49.43 13.02 6.76
C GLU A 688 -50.97 12.74 6.82
N PRO A 689 -51.54 11.54 6.47
CA PRO A 689 -50.94 10.20 6.61
C PRO A 689 -51.31 9.08 5.58
N ASP A 690 -50.77 7.89 5.88
CA ASP A 690 -51.35 6.53 5.74
C ASP A 690 -51.51 5.80 4.38
N SER A 691 -50.89 4.60 4.35
CA SER A 691 -51.35 3.34 3.70
C SER A 691 -51.31 3.25 2.16
N GLU A 692 -51.27 2.07 1.52
CA GLU A 692 -51.48 0.68 1.95
C GLU A 692 -50.62 -0.30 1.09
N ALA A 693 -50.50 -1.58 1.46
CA ALA A 693 -49.67 -2.57 0.75
C ALA A 693 -50.45 -3.50 -0.22
N LYS A 694 -49.84 -3.78 -1.39
CA LYS A 694 -49.97 -4.95 -2.32
C LYS A 694 -49.12 -4.67 -3.58
N THR A 695 -48.56 -5.67 -4.29
CA THR A 695 -48.74 -7.14 -4.22
C THR A 695 -47.40 -7.84 -4.41
#